data_AF-A0A9Q9ZXE5-F1
#
_entry.id   AF-A0A9Q9ZXE5-F1
#
_cell.length_a   1.000
_cell.length_b   1.000
_cell.length_c   1.000
_cell.angle_alpha   90.00
_cell.angle_beta   90.00
_cell.angle_gamma   90.00
#
_symmetry.space_group_name_H-M   'P 1'
#
loop_
_entity.id
_entity.type
_entity.pdbx_description
1 polymer ?
#
loop_
_entity_poly.entity_id
_entity_poly.type
_entity_poly.pdbx_seq_one_letter_code
_entity_poly.pdbx_strand_id
1 'polypeptide(L)'
;MDPIVSKVKENFITGEYWARNIREPVEFEQAVKSAVKNKRNVIFVEIGPRRSLQRYITETLGNDFTVIPSVQPDKDHETMLAVVSKLFEFGLRVDWEMLYKGFETEPIPYPRYQFDDVKSDVFASHLQSNGPTSNHPVVTQIGTGSSMFSCDLSSESVAFLQDHKHGGVAIIPGAFYAELGLAAYMAYAKPKVPLSSLQLSVTFQSPYIFTQKAPEINIQLDHSDHLDDNTCNFKIQSTSAVYAFGTVETKPGRMPEEQFISLDCISKRCTFHVTTEELYKHLSQTGFEYGSVFRNKADIFCGEEFREVISVVKVPKELLPQLHDYHVHPVVLDYVMQIVPVTIVNDVSSRPQFPAQIGSLTVFEPLQEEMVVYLRAVHVGEDDFDICGCLANKQGRVLVELSYVKIRMLGSRSQVVKEYFFHNNLSIISEVAQFDTQMKALVFSDQVGISKALQQYLDPKSRYVSPSKANTLLEDGVELLLSKLNISSVKKNFQEILFIWSDADLTSLESEKVLDSMAGCCEVFRKIVRYLKTLRFPGDIRVITYRCSETLVDCINPGFVLSGMTRACAAELPQLSFQMIDMGSASFEDIRALVQVLRSYPCHKYPELVVKEGKILKPEITHTPLPTMAISSTNIHMLHDQVFMLQTSDPHIMTNLSATQVDNSVELKQGKNIELHLKKICVHSSDYFPVSISDLNYGQTLYWNKHTNENHKLLALDFSGTVTAVGKDVSKFKVGDHVVSCYPVAATTKVVLPAAVCCKAKRLSFLNEIPCVSYMVLAWEILHEALPRAKQQRKLGIFSTVPDSALMTVLIAIANRSGWNVRVSMQADQLSGDFSEVVGAVLLPPYNVKTAEIASSVTGIKYIVFVCDN
;
A
#
# COMPACT_ATOMS: atom_id res chain seq x y z
N MET A 1 -42.62 38.80 -5.97
CA MET A 1 -43.45 39.16 -4.80
C MET A 1 -44.49 38.07 -4.64
N ASP A 2 -44.43 37.30 -3.54
CA ASP A 2 -45.34 36.17 -3.27
C ASP A 2 -46.73 36.67 -2.78
N PRO A 3 -47.85 35.99 -3.10
CA PRO A 3 -49.23 36.49 -2.89
C PRO A 3 -49.70 36.52 -1.43
N ILE A 4 -48.93 35.96 -0.49
CA ILE A 4 -49.31 35.84 0.92
C ILE A 4 -49.01 37.12 1.70
N VAL A 5 -47.93 37.84 1.34
CA VAL A 5 -47.52 39.06 2.06
C VAL A 5 -48.30 40.31 1.60
N SER A 6 -48.88 40.31 0.39
CA SER A 6 -49.68 41.43 -0.10
C SER A 6 -51.11 41.47 0.45
N LYS A 7 -51.66 40.34 0.93
CA LYS A 7 -53.03 40.28 1.50
C LYS A 7 -53.15 40.71 2.96
N VAL A 8 -52.04 40.84 3.69
CA VAL A 8 -52.06 41.16 5.14
C VAL A 8 -51.89 42.67 5.41
N LYS A 9 -51.41 43.46 4.44
CA LYS A 9 -51.07 44.88 4.67
C LYS A 9 -52.25 45.80 5.03
N GLU A 10 -53.49 45.40 4.80
CA GLU A 10 -54.68 46.23 5.11
C GLU A 10 -55.55 45.71 6.26
N ASN A 11 -55.28 44.52 6.82
CA ASN A 11 -56.27 43.84 7.69
C ASN A 11 -56.04 44.02 9.20
N PHE A 12 -54.81 44.27 9.68
CA PHE A 12 -54.51 44.34 11.13
C PHE A 12 -54.99 45.63 11.83
N ILE A 13 -55.40 46.64 11.07
CA ILE A 13 -55.97 47.89 11.60
C ILE A 13 -57.49 47.80 11.82
N THR A 14 -58.13 46.69 11.45
CA THR A 14 -59.59 46.50 11.56
C THR A 14 -59.96 45.75 12.84
N GLY A 15 -61.13 46.06 13.40
CA GLY A 15 -61.68 45.31 14.53
C GLY A 15 -61.98 43.85 14.20
N GLU A 16 -62.36 43.55 12.95
CA GLU A 16 -62.65 42.16 12.55
C GLU A 16 -61.41 41.25 12.60
N TYR A 17 -60.21 41.77 12.26
CA TYR A 17 -58.99 40.97 12.37
C TYR A 17 -58.67 40.58 13.81
N TRP A 18 -58.76 41.52 14.75
CA TRP A 18 -58.51 41.22 16.17
C TRP A 18 -59.55 40.26 16.74
N ALA A 19 -60.81 40.38 16.32
CA ALA A 19 -61.85 39.42 16.67
C ALA A 19 -61.56 38.01 16.13
N ARG A 20 -61.07 37.88 14.88
CA ARG A 20 -60.64 36.59 14.32
C ARG A 20 -59.39 36.03 15.01
N ASN A 21 -58.38 36.86 15.27
CA ASN A 21 -57.12 36.44 15.89
C ASN A 21 -57.30 35.77 17.26
N ILE A 22 -58.36 36.12 18.00
CA ILE A 22 -58.68 35.52 19.31
C ILE A 22 -59.61 34.30 19.16
N ARG A 23 -60.36 34.18 18.06
CA ARG A 23 -61.42 33.16 17.86
C ARG A 23 -61.04 32.03 16.92
N GLU A 24 -60.12 32.27 15.99
CA GLU A 24 -59.69 31.32 14.97
C GLU A 24 -58.32 30.71 15.34
N PRO A 25 -58.00 29.49 14.88
CA PRO A 25 -56.72 28.86 15.16
C PRO A 25 -55.57 29.65 14.53
N VAL A 26 -54.50 29.87 15.31
CA VAL A 26 -53.30 30.58 14.84
C VAL A 26 -52.48 29.65 13.96
N GLU A 27 -52.39 29.97 12.66
CA GLU A 27 -51.62 29.21 11.66
C GLU A 27 -50.10 29.49 11.73
N PHE A 28 -49.49 29.27 12.90
CA PHE A 28 -48.10 29.64 13.18
C PHE A 28 -47.08 28.93 12.27
N GLU A 29 -47.27 27.63 12.02
CA GLU A 29 -46.37 26.83 11.18
C GLU A 29 -46.28 27.39 9.75
N GLN A 30 -47.43 27.72 9.15
CA GLN A 30 -47.49 28.28 7.80
C GLN A 30 -46.81 29.66 7.73
N ALA A 31 -46.98 30.47 8.79
CA ALA A 31 -46.33 31.78 8.89
C ALA A 31 -44.81 31.66 8.94
N VAL A 32 -44.27 30.73 9.75
CA VAL A 32 -42.82 30.50 9.88
C VAL A 32 -42.21 29.97 8.57
N LYS A 33 -42.85 28.98 7.91
CA LYS A 33 -42.40 28.48 6.60
C LYS A 33 -42.43 29.56 5.51
N SER A 34 -43.45 30.42 5.54
CA SER A 34 -43.55 31.55 4.61
C SER A 34 -42.47 32.62 4.85
N ALA A 35 -42.05 32.81 6.10
CA ALA A 35 -41.06 33.83 6.47
C ALA A 35 -39.65 33.55 5.91
N VAL A 36 -39.29 32.26 5.76
CA VAL A 36 -37.99 31.81 5.23
C VAL A 36 -38.00 31.55 3.72
N LYS A 37 -39.17 31.42 3.11
CA LYS A 37 -39.31 31.15 1.67
C LYS A 37 -38.56 32.21 0.86
N ASN A 38 -37.66 31.77 -0.01
CA ASN A 38 -36.82 32.61 -0.89
C ASN A 38 -35.84 33.57 -0.18
N LYS A 39 -35.50 33.33 1.10
CA LYS A 39 -34.47 34.09 1.83
C LYS A 39 -33.32 33.18 2.28
N ARG A 40 -32.08 33.65 2.18
CA ARG A 40 -30.88 32.98 2.72
C ARG A 40 -30.46 33.69 4.02
N ASN A 41 -29.90 32.95 4.97
CA ASN A 41 -29.39 33.45 6.26
C ASN A 41 -30.45 34.19 7.11
N VAL A 42 -31.56 33.50 7.41
CA VAL A 42 -32.63 34.05 8.26
C VAL A 42 -32.34 33.75 9.73
N ILE A 43 -32.38 34.78 10.57
CA ILE A 43 -32.29 34.66 12.03
C ILE A 43 -33.64 35.04 12.62
N PHE A 44 -34.13 34.24 13.55
CA PHE A 44 -35.37 34.51 14.28
C PHE A 44 -35.06 35.15 15.62
N VAL A 45 -35.72 36.27 15.92
CA VAL A 45 -35.70 36.88 17.25
C VAL A 45 -37.08 36.71 17.87
N GLU A 46 -37.16 35.96 18.97
CA GLU A 46 -38.39 35.76 19.70
C GLU A 46 -38.65 36.96 20.62
N ILE A 47 -39.68 37.75 20.28
CA ILE A 47 -40.08 38.94 21.03
C ILE A 47 -41.15 38.56 22.06
N GLY A 48 -40.76 38.45 23.32
CA GLY A 48 -41.68 38.12 24.41
C GLY A 48 -40.98 37.76 25.72
N PRO A 49 -41.70 37.81 26.86
CA PRO A 49 -41.12 37.62 28.19
C PRO A 49 -40.75 36.17 28.53
N ARG A 50 -40.99 35.22 27.62
CA ARG A 50 -40.72 33.79 27.79
C ARG A 50 -40.21 33.20 26.47
N ARG A 51 -39.43 32.11 26.57
CA ARG A 51 -38.89 31.35 25.43
C ARG A 51 -39.85 30.24 25.03
N SER A 52 -40.98 30.61 24.47
CA SER A 52 -42.06 29.68 24.14
C SER A 52 -42.09 29.27 22.67
N LEU A 53 -41.56 30.10 21.76
CA LEU A 53 -41.63 29.89 20.31
C LEU A 53 -40.40 29.20 19.73
N GLN A 54 -39.24 29.31 20.39
CA GLN A 54 -37.99 28.68 19.94
C GLN A 54 -38.18 27.21 19.56
N ARG A 55 -38.78 26.41 20.45
CA ARG A 55 -39.01 24.99 20.20
C ARG A 55 -39.87 24.75 18.95
N TYR A 56 -40.96 25.49 18.79
CA TYR A 56 -41.86 25.33 17.66
C TYR A 56 -41.22 25.74 16.33
N ILE A 57 -40.37 26.77 16.33
CA ILE A 57 -39.61 27.19 15.14
C ILE A 57 -38.60 26.10 14.76
N THR A 58 -37.86 25.56 15.73
CA THR A 58 -36.91 24.46 15.51
C THR A 58 -37.60 23.18 15.03
N GLU A 59 -38.74 22.80 15.60
CA GLU A 59 -39.54 21.66 15.13
C GLU A 59 -40.07 21.86 13.70
N THR A 60 -40.38 23.11 13.33
CA THR A 60 -40.94 23.45 12.00
C THR A 60 -39.88 23.51 10.90
N LEU A 61 -38.67 24.02 11.21
CA LEU A 61 -37.63 24.35 10.22
C LEU A 61 -36.34 23.53 10.34
N GLY A 62 -36.13 22.79 11.43
CA GLY A 62 -34.90 22.06 11.72
C GLY A 62 -33.87 22.88 12.53
N ASN A 63 -32.74 22.25 12.87
CA ASN A 63 -31.67 22.85 13.70
C ASN A 63 -30.76 23.82 12.94
N ASP A 64 -30.96 23.99 11.64
CA ASP A 64 -30.10 24.82 10.78
C ASP A 64 -30.39 26.33 10.91
N PHE A 65 -31.45 26.71 11.63
CA PHE A 65 -31.84 28.10 11.86
C PHE A 65 -31.54 28.55 13.29
N THR A 66 -30.95 29.74 13.42
CA THR A 66 -30.70 30.35 14.73
C THR A 66 -31.95 31.08 15.23
N VAL A 67 -32.37 30.77 16.46
CA VAL A 67 -33.47 31.44 17.16
C VAL A 67 -32.96 32.02 18.47
N ILE A 68 -33.13 33.34 18.65
CA ILE A 68 -32.59 34.10 19.77
C ILE A 68 -33.76 34.71 20.58
N PRO A 69 -33.84 34.48 21.90
CA PRO A 69 -34.83 35.14 22.73
C PRO A 69 -34.42 36.59 23.02
N SER A 70 -35.36 37.52 22.92
CA SER A 70 -35.11 38.94 23.22
C SER A 70 -35.13 39.28 24.71
N VAL A 71 -35.81 38.48 25.53
CA VAL A 71 -36.05 38.74 26.96
C VAL A 71 -35.95 37.42 27.74
N GLN A 72 -35.38 37.50 28.94
CA GLN A 72 -35.37 36.41 29.90
C GLN A 72 -35.68 37.00 31.28
N PRO A 73 -36.71 36.50 31.99
CA PRO A 73 -37.05 36.99 33.32
C PRO A 73 -35.82 37.07 34.22
N ASP A 74 -35.72 38.17 34.97
CA ASP A 74 -34.61 38.51 35.88
C ASP A 74 -33.28 38.84 35.18
N LYS A 75 -33.22 38.78 33.83
CA LYS A 75 -32.04 39.06 32.99
C LYS A 75 -32.36 39.82 31.72
N ASP A 76 -33.40 40.65 31.75
CA ASP A 76 -33.96 41.30 30.57
C ASP A 76 -32.91 42.15 29.84
N HIS A 77 -32.14 42.95 30.59
CA HIS A 77 -31.09 43.82 30.06
C HIS A 77 -29.92 43.02 29.45
N GLU A 78 -29.42 42.00 30.15
CA GLU A 78 -28.34 41.13 29.66
C GLU A 78 -28.75 40.40 28.38
N THR A 79 -29.97 39.90 28.35
CA THR A 79 -30.51 39.13 27.21
C THR A 79 -30.67 40.03 25.99
N MET A 80 -31.18 41.25 26.18
CA MET A 80 -31.32 42.22 25.10
C MET A 80 -29.97 42.61 24.50
N LEU A 81 -28.95 42.86 25.33
CA LEU A 81 -27.59 43.13 24.85
C LEU A 81 -26.95 41.92 24.16
N ALA A 82 -27.20 40.70 24.68
CA ALA A 82 -26.73 39.47 24.05
C ALA A 82 -27.33 39.26 22.66
N VAL A 83 -28.60 39.65 22.45
CA VAL A 83 -29.23 39.62 21.12
C VAL A 83 -28.49 40.55 20.16
N VAL A 84 -28.19 41.78 20.58
CA VAL A 84 -27.45 42.75 19.76
C VAL A 84 -26.05 42.22 19.41
N SER A 85 -25.34 41.66 20.38
CA SER A 85 -24.02 41.03 20.17
C SER A 85 -24.09 39.89 19.15
N LYS A 86 -25.07 38.99 19.31
CA LYS A 86 -25.23 37.84 18.40
C LYS A 86 -25.59 38.29 16.99
N LEU A 87 -26.49 39.26 16.84
CA LEU A 87 -26.83 39.82 15.53
C LEU A 87 -25.59 40.45 14.85
N PHE A 88 -24.74 41.14 15.61
CA PHE A 88 -23.48 41.66 15.10
C PHE A 88 -22.50 40.55 14.67
N GLU A 89 -22.33 39.49 15.48
CA GLU A 89 -21.51 38.32 15.14
C GLU A 89 -21.98 37.62 13.85
N PHE A 90 -23.29 37.60 13.60
CA PHE A 90 -23.87 37.07 12.37
C PHE A 90 -23.80 38.05 11.17
N GLY A 91 -23.16 39.20 11.33
CA GLY A 91 -22.91 40.17 10.27
C GLY A 91 -24.07 41.12 9.99
N LEU A 92 -25.08 41.22 10.87
CA LEU A 92 -26.08 42.28 10.76
C LEU A 92 -25.48 43.62 11.17
N ARG A 93 -25.80 44.66 10.39
CA ARG A 93 -25.40 46.03 10.68
C ARG A 93 -26.20 46.57 11.87
N VAL A 94 -25.58 46.57 13.04
CA VAL A 94 -26.12 47.22 14.25
C VAL A 94 -25.91 48.73 14.14
N ASP A 95 -26.97 49.49 14.44
CA ASP A 95 -26.89 50.94 14.62
C ASP A 95 -26.41 51.23 16.05
N TRP A 96 -25.10 51.39 16.19
CA TRP A 96 -24.47 51.66 17.47
C TRP A 96 -24.84 53.04 18.03
N GLU A 97 -25.07 54.04 17.17
CA GLU A 97 -25.49 55.37 17.62
C GLU A 97 -26.87 55.30 18.30
N MET A 98 -27.79 54.53 17.75
CA MET A 98 -29.11 54.32 18.35
C MET A 98 -29.03 53.51 19.66
N LEU A 99 -28.13 52.51 19.74
CA LEU A 99 -27.94 51.71 20.96
C LEU A 99 -27.38 52.56 22.12
N TYR A 100 -26.43 53.44 21.84
CA TYR A 100 -25.80 54.31 22.85
C TYR A 100 -26.56 55.63 23.08
N LYS A 101 -27.69 55.86 22.39
CA LYS A 101 -28.51 57.07 22.54
C LYS A 101 -29.08 57.17 23.95
N GLY A 102 -28.63 58.16 24.72
CA GLY A 102 -29.10 58.42 26.08
C GLY A 102 -28.16 57.89 27.18
N PHE A 103 -27.06 57.23 26.82
CA PHE A 103 -25.95 57.01 27.75
C PHE A 103 -25.21 58.33 27.99
N GLU A 104 -24.88 58.65 29.24
CA GLU A 104 -24.16 59.88 29.62
C GLU A 104 -22.67 59.85 29.22
N THR A 105 -22.14 58.68 28.85
CA THR A 105 -20.74 58.46 28.50
C THR A 105 -20.57 57.97 27.07
N GLU A 106 -19.63 58.59 26.33
CA GLU A 106 -19.24 58.11 25.00
C GLU A 106 -18.48 56.76 25.11
N PRO A 107 -18.64 55.83 24.14
CA PRO A 107 -17.85 54.61 24.08
C PRO A 107 -16.35 54.95 23.97
N ILE A 108 -15.60 54.67 25.03
CA ILE A 108 -14.15 54.89 25.03
C ILE A 108 -13.52 53.85 24.08
N PRO A 109 -12.64 54.25 23.15
CA PRO A 109 -11.92 53.30 22.31
C PRO A 109 -11.01 52.44 23.20
N TYR A 110 -11.42 51.22 23.48
CA TYR A 110 -10.54 50.24 24.12
C TYR A 110 -9.49 49.79 23.09
N PRO A 111 -8.20 49.72 23.43
CA PRO A 111 -7.21 49.13 22.56
C PRO A 111 -7.64 47.69 22.23
N ARG A 112 -7.93 47.43 20.95
CA ARG A 112 -8.25 46.08 20.46
C ARG A 112 -7.03 45.15 20.42
N TYR A 113 -5.88 45.67 20.84
CA TYR A 113 -4.60 44.98 20.85
C TYR A 113 -4.30 44.52 22.28
N GLN A 114 -4.25 43.22 22.49
CA GLN A 114 -3.73 42.61 23.71
C GLN A 114 -2.26 42.31 23.43
N PHE A 115 -1.33 42.98 24.13
CA PHE A 115 0.07 42.54 24.13
C PHE A 115 0.08 41.16 24.79
N ASP A 116 0.61 40.17 24.10
CA ASP A 116 0.90 38.88 24.71
C ASP A 116 2.06 39.12 25.67
N ASP A 117 1.76 39.26 26.97
CA ASP A 117 2.69 39.69 28.02
C ASP A 117 3.61 38.54 28.44
N VAL A 118 4.17 37.84 27.45
CA VAL A 118 5.26 36.90 27.64
C VAL A 118 6.48 37.77 27.93
N LYS A 119 6.82 37.88 29.22
CA LYS A 119 8.13 38.38 29.64
C LYS A 119 9.20 37.55 28.94
N SER A 120 9.75 38.08 27.85
CA SER A 120 10.89 37.46 27.22
C SER A 120 12.11 37.86 28.06
N ASP A 121 12.66 36.89 28.80
CA ASP A 121 13.96 37.01 29.47
C ASP A 121 15.12 37.03 28.44
N VAL A 122 14.90 37.65 27.28
CA VAL A 122 15.75 37.55 26.08
C VAL A 122 17.09 38.28 26.22
N PHE A 123 17.34 38.97 27.33
CA PHE A 123 18.63 39.66 27.54
C PHE A 123 19.45 39.15 28.72
N ALA A 124 18.93 38.26 29.57
CA ALA A 124 19.70 37.74 30.70
C ALA A 124 20.49 36.46 30.36
N SER A 125 19.94 35.58 29.52
CA SER A 125 20.59 34.32 29.12
C SER A 125 21.72 34.52 28.10
N HIS A 126 21.57 35.46 27.16
CA HIS A 126 22.60 35.77 26.15
C HIS A 126 23.87 36.43 26.73
N LEU A 127 23.81 37.06 27.90
CA LEU A 127 24.97 37.70 28.54
C LEU A 127 25.66 36.83 29.59
N GLN A 128 25.12 35.64 29.92
CA GLN A 128 25.71 34.74 30.92
C GLN A 128 26.33 33.46 30.32
N SER A 129 26.14 33.15 29.03
CA SER A 129 26.93 32.12 28.36
C SER A 129 28.21 32.73 27.80
N ASN A 130 29.25 32.83 28.63
CA ASN A 130 30.61 32.86 28.11
C ASN A 130 30.91 31.51 27.42
N GLY A 131 30.55 31.48 26.12
CA GLY A 131 30.95 30.55 25.07
C GLY A 131 30.01 29.38 24.76
N PRO A 132 29.53 29.25 23.51
CA PRO A 132 29.37 27.94 22.89
C PRO A 132 30.18 27.82 21.59
N THR A 133 30.93 26.74 21.49
CA THR A 133 31.71 26.32 20.30
C THR A 133 30.84 25.67 19.20
N SER A 134 29.58 26.11 19.03
CA SER A 134 28.68 25.61 17.98
C SER A 134 27.95 26.79 17.33
N ASN A 135 28.18 27.00 16.03
CA ASN A 135 27.50 28.02 15.21
C ASN A 135 26.12 27.56 14.70
N HIS A 136 25.61 26.40 15.14
CA HIS A 136 24.35 25.84 14.61
C HIS A 136 23.11 26.51 15.25
N PRO A 137 22.05 26.86 14.48
CA PRO A 137 20.91 27.65 14.97
C PRO A 137 20.16 27.06 16.17
N VAL A 138 20.13 25.74 16.29
CA VAL A 138 19.32 25.05 17.31
C VAL A 138 20.06 23.98 18.11
N VAL A 139 21.34 23.68 17.83
CA VAL A 139 22.06 22.59 18.53
C VAL A 139 23.17 23.16 19.39
N THR A 140 23.06 22.92 20.71
CA THR A 140 24.03 23.36 21.71
C THR A 140 24.57 22.17 22.49
N GLN A 141 25.89 22.11 22.67
CA GLN A 141 26.53 21.07 23.48
C GLN A 141 26.32 21.32 24.98
N ILE A 142 25.82 20.31 25.70
CA ILE A 142 25.53 20.39 27.14
C ILE A 142 26.80 20.02 27.91
N GLY A 143 27.61 21.03 28.25
CA GLY A 143 28.87 20.84 28.96
C GLY A 143 30.05 20.54 28.03
N THR A 144 31.25 20.95 28.44
CA THR A 144 32.45 20.87 27.61
C THR A 144 32.91 19.42 27.42
N GLY A 145 32.92 18.94 26.17
CA GLY A 145 33.41 17.59 25.83
C GLY A 145 32.42 16.46 26.13
N SER A 146 31.17 16.79 26.50
CA SER A 146 30.11 15.79 26.64
C SER A 146 29.65 15.28 25.27
N SER A 147 29.05 14.10 25.25
CA SER A 147 28.35 13.56 24.08
C SER A 147 26.86 13.93 24.06
N MET A 148 26.44 14.90 24.88
CA MET A 148 25.04 15.32 25.04
C MET A 148 24.82 16.71 24.47
N PHE A 149 23.72 16.87 23.74
CA PHE A 149 23.34 18.12 23.08
C PHE A 149 21.86 18.43 23.34
N SER A 150 21.51 19.69 23.50
CA SER A 150 20.11 20.15 23.53
C SER A 150 19.71 20.75 22.18
N CYS A 151 18.43 20.62 21.86
CA CYS A 151 17.81 21.25 20.71
C CYS A 151 16.85 22.37 21.15
N ASP A 152 17.14 23.61 20.75
CA ASP A 152 16.28 24.76 21.03
C ASP A 152 15.19 24.91 19.97
N LEU A 153 13.99 24.45 20.32
CA LEU A 153 12.79 24.59 19.48
C LEU A 153 12.05 25.92 19.69
N SER A 154 12.49 26.77 20.62
CA SER A 154 11.91 28.10 20.87
C SER A 154 12.49 29.19 19.96
N SER A 155 13.57 28.88 19.24
CA SER A 155 14.23 29.75 18.28
C SER A 155 13.33 30.14 17.10
N GLU A 156 13.37 31.41 16.68
CA GLU A 156 12.69 31.87 15.46
C GLU A 156 13.22 31.15 14.20
N SER A 157 14.45 30.61 14.24
CA SER A 157 15.05 29.86 13.12
C SER A 157 14.26 28.61 12.73
N VAL A 158 13.43 28.07 13.63
CA VAL A 158 12.58 26.89 13.37
C VAL A 158 11.09 27.21 13.28
N ALA A 159 10.73 28.49 13.11
CA ALA A 159 9.33 28.91 12.97
C ALA A 159 8.59 28.17 11.83
N PHE A 160 9.33 27.76 10.78
CA PHE A 160 8.78 26.97 9.67
C PHE A 160 8.18 25.64 10.14
N LEU A 161 8.62 25.04 11.25
CA LEU A 161 8.12 23.73 11.72
C LEU A 161 6.60 23.73 12.00
N GLN A 162 5.98 24.89 12.24
CA GLN A 162 4.52 25.00 12.38
C GLN A 162 3.75 24.67 11.09
N ASP A 163 4.41 24.81 9.94
CA ASP A 163 3.83 24.58 8.62
C ASP A 163 3.89 23.11 8.19
N HIS A 164 4.49 22.22 8.98
CA HIS A 164 4.52 20.79 8.70
C HIS A 164 3.51 20.06 9.61
N LYS A 165 2.33 19.72 9.06
CA LYS A 165 1.22 19.16 9.84
C LYS A 165 0.75 17.81 9.32
N HIS A 166 0.21 17.01 10.23
CA HIS A 166 -0.53 15.80 9.89
C HIS A 166 -1.84 15.75 10.70
N GLY A 167 -2.99 15.66 10.01
CA GLY A 167 -4.31 15.67 10.62
C GLY A 167 -4.58 16.94 11.44
N GLY A 168 -4.19 18.11 10.92
CA GLY A 168 -4.29 19.41 11.57
C GLY A 168 -3.29 19.68 12.70
N VAL A 169 -2.42 18.73 13.05
CA VAL A 169 -1.46 18.85 14.15
C VAL A 169 -0.03 19.04 13.64
N ALA A 170 0.68 20.05 14.14
CA ALA A 170 2.08 20.29 13.77
C ALA A 170 2.99 19.18 14.32
N ILE A 171 3.77 18.58 13.44
CA ILE A 171 4.72 17.50 13.78
C ILE A 171 6.09 17.83 13.18
N ILE A 172 7.16 17.45 13.87
CA ILE A 172 8.52 17.64 13.35
C ILE A 172 8.77 16.65 12.19
N PRO A 173 9.27 17.11 11.01
CA PRO A 173 9.57 16.24 9.88
C PRO A 173 10.78 15.36 10.15
N GLY A 174 10.81 14.17 9.54
CA GLY A 174 11.96 13.25 9.63
C GLY A 174 13.28 13.90 9.18
N ALA A 175 13.22 14.79 8.19
CA ALA A 175 14.34 15.59 7.71
C ALA A 175 15.02 16.43 8.80
N PHE A 176 14.26 16.91 9.80
CA PHE A 176 14.83 17.67 10.91
C PHE A 176 15.71 16.79 11.82
N TYR A 177 15.30 15.55 12.07
CA TYR A 177 16.11 14.61 12.85
C TYR A 177 17.43 14.25 12.16
N ALA A 178 17.43 14.19 10.82
CA ALA A 178 18.65 13.97 10.05
C ALA A 178 19.65 15.12 10.24
N GLU A 179 19.17 16.36 10.19
CA GLU A 179 19.99 17.56 10.47
C GLU A 179 20.51 17.56 11.92
N LEU A 180 19.67 17.24 12.92
CA LEU A 180 20.11 17.19 14.31
C LEU A 180 21.23 16.17 14.53
N GLY A 181 21.16 15.01 13.88
CA GLY A 181 22.22 13.99 13.94
C GLY A 181 23.54 14.49 13.35
N LEU A 182 23.50 15.11 12.16
CA LEU A 182 24.67 15.70 11.51
C LEU A 182 25.27 16.85 12.33
N ALA A 183 24.43 17.79 12.78
CA ALA A 183 24.85 18.95 13.55
C ALA A 183 25.49 18.56 14.89
N ALA A 184 24.91 17.59 15.62
CA ALA A 184 25.47 17.09 16.86
C ALA A 184 26.85 16.44 16.62
N TYR A 185 26.98 15.59 15.61
CA TYR A 185 28.27 14.96 15.28
C TYR A 185 29.32 15.98 14.85
N MET A 186 28.96 16.94 14.00
CA MET A 186 29.85 18.01 13.54
C MET A 186 30.33 18.90 14.68
N ALA A 187 29.47 19.16 15.67
CA ALA A 187 29.86 19.87 16.90
C ALA A 187 30.82 19.01 17.75
N TYR A 188 30.54 17.71 17.88
CA TYR A 188 31.31 16.75 18.68
C TYR A 188 32.71 16.43 18.13
N ALA A 189 32.83 16.18 16.82
CA ALA A 189 34.02 15.62 16.19
C ALA A 189 35.30 16.45 16.43
N LYS A 190 36.37 15.76 16.85
CA LYS A 190 37.73 16.30 17.04
C LYS A 190 38.76 15.28 16.52
N PRO A 191 39.58 15.63 15.51
CA PRO A 191 39.63 16.89 14.76
C PRO A 191 38.35 17.15 13.96
N LYS A 192 38.15 18.40 13.52
CA LYS A 192 37.03 18.74 12.63
C LYS A 192 37.19 18.01 11.30
N VAL A 193 36.09 17.44 10.82
CA VAL A 193 35.99 16.70 9.55
C VAL A 193 35.05 17.44 8.59
N PRO A 194 35.28 17.37 7.27
CA PRO A 194 34.38 17.99 6.30
C PRO A 194 33.06 17.22 6.23
N LEU A 195 31.94 17.93 6.06
CA LEU A 195 30.61 17.34 5.92
C LEU A 195 30.54 16.28 4.81
N SER A 196 31.25 16.50 3.71
CA SER A 196 31.34 15.57 2.57
C SER A 196 32.02 14.23 2.88
N SER A 197 32.66 14.09 4.04
CA SER A 197 33.19 12.81 4.50
C SER A 197 32.18 11.99 5.33
N LEU A 198 31.04 12.57 5.69
CA LEU A 198 30.05 11.95 6.57
C LEU A 198 28.95 11.25 5.79
N GLN A 199 28.57 10.05 6.24
CA GLN A 199 27.34 9.38 5.82
C GLN A 199 26.46 9.16 7.04
N LEU A 200 25.24 9.69 7.00
CA LEU A 200 24.24 9.53 8.06
C LEU A 200 23.27 8.40 7.70
N SER A 201 22.97 7.53 8.65
CA SER A 201 21.80 6.65 8.64
C SER A 201 20.86 7.06 9.77
N VAL A 202 19.55 7.13 9.54
CA VAL A 202 18.57 7.48 10.58
C VAL A 202 17.28 6.68 10.44
N THR A 203 16.78 6.17 11.56
CA THR A 203 15.49 5.48 11.68
C THR A 203 14.54 6.33 12.52
N PHE A 204 13.31 6.50 12.04
CA PHE A 204 12.26 7.28 12.71
C PHE A 204 11.35 6.35 13.50
N GLN A 205 11.23 6.61 14.81
CA GLN A 205 10.53 5.73 15.73
C GLN A 205 9.16 6.28 16.15
N SER A 206 9.07 7.59 16.39
CA SER A 206 7.79 8.23 16.76
C SER A 206 7.75 9.69 16.29
N PRO A 207 6.55 10.20 15.91
CA PRO A 207 6.40 11.61 15.58
C PRO A 207 6.51 12.48 16.83
N TYR A 208 7.20 13.61 16.73
CA TYR A 208 7.22 14.64 17.77
C TYR A 208 6.14 15.66 17.46
N ILE A 209 5.24 15.88 18.41
CA ILE A 209 4.16 16.89 18.28
C ILE A 209 4.72 18.25 18.67
N PHE A 210 4.75 19.18 17.72
CA PHE A 210 5.27 20.52 17.92
C PHE A 210 4.18 21.43 18.51
N THR A 211 4.34 21.78 19.79
CA THR A 211 3.42 22.66 20.54
C THR A 211 4.20 23.61 21.43
N GLN A 212 3.54 24.66 21.95
CA GLN A 212 4.17 25.62 22.88
C GLN A 212 4.65 24.99 24.21
N LYS A 213 4.16 23.80 24.58
CA LYS A 213 4.55 23.07 25.80
C LYS A 213 5.29 21.77 25.49
N ALA A 214 5.89 21.67 24.31
CA ALA A 214 6.52 20.45 23.87
C ALA A 214 7.80 20.15 24.70
N PRO A 215 8.09 18.87 24.98
CA PRO A 215 9.20 18.48 25.85
C PRO A 215 10.55 18.75 25.19
N GLU A 216 11.54 19.19 25.94
CA GLU A 216 12.88 19.47 25.42
C GLU A 216 13.49 18.25 24.71
N ILE A 217 14.05 18.47 23.52
CA ILE A 217 14.72 17.44 22.73
C ILE A 217 16.21 17.44 23.08
N ASN A 218 16.74 16.27 23.40
CA ASN A 218 18.15 16.03 23.60
C ASN A 218 18.68 15.03 22.57
N ILE A 219 19.91 15.26 22.12
CA ILE A 219 20.66 14.36 21.24
C ILE A 219 21.81 13.78 22.05
N GLN A 220 21.84 12.45 22.14
CA GLN A 220 22.93 11.70 22.76
C GLN A 220 23.76 11.05 21.67
N LEU A 221 25.07 11.28 21.70
CA LEU A 221 26.05 10.54 20.89
C LEU A 221 26.68 9.42 21.73
N ASP A 222 26.88 8.28 21.11
CA ASP A 222 27.52 7.11 21.70
C ASP A 222 28.54 6.54 20.72
N HIS A 223 29.82 6.58 21.10
CA HIS A 223 30.88 6.02 20.28
C HIS A 223 30.94 4.52 20.53
N SER A 224 30.91 3.70 19.47
CA SER A 224 31.08 2.27 19.63
C SER A 224 32.51 1.96 20.08
N ASP A 225 32.67 1.34 21.26
CA ASP A 225 33.97 0.84 21.78
C ASP A 225 34.55 -0.35 20.96
N HIS A 226 33.99 -0.64 19.78
CA HIS A 226 34.42 -1.72 18.90
C HIS A 226 35.36 -1.20 17.80
N LEU A 227 36.36 -2.00 17.43
CA LEU A 227 37.57 -1.67 16.67
C LEU A 227 37.41 -1.03 15.25
N ASP A 228 36.19 -0.74 14.78
CA ASP A 228 35.96 0.03 13.55
C ASP A 228 35.74 1.52 13.90
N ASP A 229 36.86 2.23 14.09
CA ASP A 229 37.03 3.58 14.67
C ASP A 229 36.23 4.76 14.04
N ASN A 230 35.39 4.52 13.04
CA ASN A 230 34.81 5.57 12.20
C ASN A 230 33.29 5.76 12.31
N THR A 231 32.61 5.02 13.19
CA THR A 231 31.14 5.12 13.34
C THR A 231 30.75 5.67 14.71
N CYS A 232 29.79 6.59 14.73
CA CYS A 232 29.20 7.13 15.96
C CYS A 232 27.68 6.96 15.92
N ASN A 233 27.11 6.37 16.98
CA ASN A 233 25.67 6.24 17.12
C ASN A 233 25.09 7.54 17.70
N PHE A 234 23.88 7.89 17.30
CA PHE A 234 23.14 8.97 17.92
C PHE A 234 21.70 8.57 18.23
N LYS A 235 21.14 9.20 19.27
CA LYS A 235 19.75 9.02 19.70
C LYS A 235 19.13 10.38 20.01
N ILE A 236 17.98 10.65 19.41
CA ILE A 236 17.19 11.87 19.59
C ILE A 236 15.96 11.52 20.42
N GLN A 237 15.86 12.10 21.61
CA GLN A 237 14.87 11.74 22.60
C GLN A 237 14.45 12.94 23.45
N SER A 238 13.30 12.82 24.09
CA SER A 238 12.88 13.68 25.20
C SER A 238 12.64 12.83 26.44
N THR A 239 12.14 13.44 27.50
CA THR A 239 11.60 12.72 28.67
C THR A 239 10.43 11.80 28.33
N SER A 240 9.77 11.99 27.19
CA SER A 240 8.53 11.29 26.83
C SER A 240 8.76 10.09 25.90
N ALA A 241 9.72 10.17 24.98
CA ALA A 241 9.94 9.14 23.97
C ALA A 241 11.30 9.28 23.28
N VAL A 242 11.70 8.21 22.57
CA VAL A 242 12.74 8.26 21.53
C VAL A 242 12.05 8.53 20.20
N TYR A 243 12.51 9.56 19.47
CA TYR A 243 11.90 9.99 18.22
C TYR A 243 12.66 9.45 17.01
N ALA A 244 14.00 9.45 17.09
CA ALA A 244 14.85 8.93 16.04
C ALA A 244 16.18 8.44 16.63
N PHE A 245 16.82 7.52 15.94
CA PHE A 245 18.19 7.08 16.25
C PHE A 245 18.89 6.68 14.95
N GLY A 246 20.21 6.64 14.98
CA GLY A 246 20.97 6.42 13.77
C GLY A 246 22.46 6.36 14.00
N THR A 247 23.21 6.40 12.90
CA THR A 247 24.66 6.38 12.89
C THR A 247 25.21 7.46 11.97
N VAL A 248 26.40 7.97 12.29
CA VAL A 248 27.23 8.79 11.42
C VAL A 248 28.54 8.04 11.20
N GLU A 249 28.83 7.71 9.93
CA GLU A 249 30.08 7.09 9.51
C GLU A 249 30.99 8.15 8.85
N THR A 250 32.25 8.21 9.28
CA THR A 250 33.26 9.11 8.71
C THR A 250 34.19 8.37 7.76
N LYS A 251 34.24 8.83 6.50
CA LYS A 251 35.14 8.31 5.46
C LYS A 251 35.74 9.44 4.63
N PRO A 252 37.04 9.75 4.78
CA PRO A 252 37.70 10.77 3.96
C PRO A 252 37.64 10.45 2.46
N GLY A 253 37.44 11.47 1.63
CA GLY A 253 37.41 11.31 0.16
C GLY A 253 36.20 10.53 -0.36
N ARG A 254 35.10 10.46 0.41
CA ARG A 254 33.84 9.89 -0.07
C ARG A 254 33.37 10.65 -1.31
N MET A 255 33.05 9.90 -2.36
CA MET A 255 32.47 10.42 -3.61
C MET A 255 31.03 9.92 -3.74
N PRO A 256 30.14 10.66 -4.41
CA PRO A 256 28.82 10.14 -4.76
C PRO A 256 28.96 8.88 -5.62
N GLU A 257 27.93 8.05 -5.65
CA GLU A 257 27.88 6.91 -6.58
C GLU A 257 28.12 7.38 -8.01
N GLU A 258 27.50 8.51 -8.37
CA GLU A 258 27.72 9.17 -9.63
C GLU A 258 27.84 10.68 -9.44
N GLN A 259 28.82 11.28 -10.10
CA GLN A 259 29.13 12.70 -9.91
C GLN A 259 28.15 13.62 -10.66
N PHE A 260 27.61 13.17 -11.78
CA PHE A 260 26.72 13.95 -12.65
C PHE A 260 25.54 13.10 -13.10
N ILE A 261 24.35 13.71 -13.13
CA ILE A 261 23.07 13.22 -13.67
C ILE A 261 22.70 13.82 -15.01
N SER A 262 22.36 12.97 -16.00
CA SER A 262 21.87 13.46 -17.30
C SER A 262 20.41 13.90 -17.21
N LEU A 263 20.20 15.19 -16.92
CA LEU A 263 18.86 15.78 -16.79
C LEU A 263 18.03 15.68 -18.08
N ASP A 264 18.66 15.79 -19.25
CA ASP A 264 17.98 15.65 -20.55
C ASP A 264 17.41 14.25 -20.74
N CYS A 265 18.23 13.21 -20.51
CA CYS A 265 17.81 11.82 -20.63
C CYS A 265 16.70 11.48 -19.64
N ILE A 266 16.80 11.94 -18.38
CA ILE A 266 15.76 11.71 -17.36
C ILE A 266 14.46 12.40 -17.77
N SER A 267 14.52 13.65 -18.23
CA SER A 267 13.33 14.42 -18.62
C SER A 267 12.57 13.81 -19.80
N LYS A 268 13.29 13.15 -20.73
CA LYS A 268 12.67 12.43 -21.86
C LYS A 268 11.89 11.19 -21.43
N ARG A 269 12.30 10.51 -20.36
CA ARG A 269 11.61 9.33 -19.82
C ARG A 269 10.49 9.69 -18.86
N CYS A 270 10.69 10.76 -18.09
CA CYS A 270 9.71 11.31 -17.18
C CYS A 270 8.63 12.09 -17.94
N THR A 271 7.74 11.39 -18.63
CA THR A 271 6.70 12.00 -19.48
C THR A 271 5.37 12.23 -18.78
N PHE A 272 5.12 11.54 -17.66
CA PHE A 272 3.88 11.71 -16.91
C PHE A 272 3.96 12.96 -16.04
N HIS A 273 3.06 13.90 -16.27
CA HIS A 273 3.05 15.20 -15.60
C HIS A 273 2.11 15.19 -14.41
N VAL A 274 2.61 15.61 -13.25
CA VAL A 274 1.85 15.83 -12.02
C VAL A 274 2.06 17.28 -11.60
N THR A 275 0.97 18.03 -11.53
CA THR A 275 1.03 19.44 -11.08
C THR A 275 1.33 19.54 -9.59
N THR A 276 1.92 20.65 -9.15
CA THR A 276 2.11 20.92 -7.71
C THR A 276 0.79 20.87 -6.94
N GLU A 277 -0.31 21.35 -7.52
CA GLU A 277 -1.64 21.29 -6.88
C GLU A 277 -2.13 19.85 -6.70
N GLU A 278 -1.90 18.96 -7.68
CA GLU A 278 -2.25 17.54 -7.58
C GLU A 278 -1.44 16.83 -6.51
N LEU A 279 -0.13 17.11 -6.43
CA LEU A 279 0.74 16.57 -5.37
C LEU A 279 0.19 16.90 -3.98
N TYR A 280 -0.01 18.18 -3.69
CA TYR A 280 -0.43 18.60 -2.35
C TYR A 280 -1.88 18.23 -2.05
N LYS A 281 -2.72 18.11 -3.08
CA LYS A 281 -4.05 17.51 -2.92
C LYS A 281 -3.93 16.04 -2.51
N HIS A 282 -3.06 15.26 -3.14
CA HIS A 282 -2.85 13.86 -2.78
C HIS A 282 -2.30 13.71 -1.35
N LEU A 283 -1.27 14.49 -0.99
CA LEU A 283 -0.71 14.49 0.36
C LEU A 283 -1.75 14.90 1.43
N SER A 284 -2.64 15.86 1.12
CA SER A 284 -3.73 16.22 2.03
C SER A 284 -4.76 15.11 2.25
N GLN A 285 -5.01 14.28 1.24
CA GLN A 285 -5.92 13.14 1.36
C GLN A 285 -5.36 12.03 2.25
N THR A 286 -4.03 11.91 2.35
CA THR A 286 -3.35 10.96 3.23
C THR A 286 -3.07 11.55 4.63
N GLY A 287 -3.46 12.81 4.87
CA GLY A 287 -3.41 13.47 6.17
C GLY A 287 -2.34 14.55 6.30
N PHE A 288 -1.44 14.72 5.33
CA PHE A 288 -0.36 15.72 5.40
C PHE A 288 -0.80 17.10 4.89
N GLU A 289 -0.59 18.11 5.72
CA GLU A 289 -0.92 19.50 5.44
C GLU A 289 0.36 20.35 5.53
N TYR A 290 0.77 20.90 4.38
CA TYR A 290 1.98 21.71 4.27
C TYR A 290 1.66 23.19 4.09
N GLY A 291 2.27 24.05 4.90
CA GLY A 291 2.24 25.50 4.74
C GLY A 291 3.15 25.98 3.62
N SER A 292 3.14 27.29 3.33
CA SER A 292 3.72 27.83 2.09
C SER A 292 5.22 27.59 1.94
N VAL A 293 5.95 27.56 3.05
CA VAL A 293 7.41 27.34 3.04
C VAL A 293 7.76 25.88 2.79
N PHE A 294 6.88 24.93 3.16
CA PHE A 294 7.04 23.50 2.90
C PHE A 294 6.48 23.04 1.56
N ARG A 295 5.94 23.96 0.73
CA ARG A 295 5.39 23.63 -0.57
C ARG A 295 6.33 23.96 -1.72
N ASN A 296 6.88 22.93 -2.36
CA ASN A 296 7.61 23.09 -3.62
C ASN A 296 6.66 23.58 -4.72
N LYS A 297 7.07 24.61 -5.44
CA LYS A 297 6.21 25.30 -6.43
C LYS A 297 6.39 24.78 -7.85
N ALA A 298 7.32 23.86 -8.08
CA ALA A 298 7.50 23.25 -9.39
C ALA A 298 6.63 22.01 -9.54
N ASP A 299 6.25 21.73 -10.78
CA ASP A 299 5.61 20.49 -11.15
C ASP A 299 6.58 19.31 -11.09
N ILE A 300 6.00 18.12 -11.12
CA ILE A 300 6.70 16.85 -11.05
C ILE A 300 6.50 16.10 -12.36
N PHE A 301 7.57 15.48 -12.82
CA PHE A 301 7.57 14.64 -14.01
C PHE A 301 7.99 13.22 -13.61
N CYS A 302 7.22 12.22 -14.01
CA CYS A 302 7.39 10.82 -13.59
C CYS A 302 7.63 9.90 -14.79
N GLY A 303 8.55 8.95 -14.63
CA GLY A 303 8.85 7.89 -15.57
C GLY A 303 8.26 6.56 -15.07
N GLU A 304 7.32 5.99 -15.82
CA GLU A 304 6.60 4.78 -15.41
C GLU A 304 7.49 3.53 -15.41
N GLU A 305 8.37 3.39 -16.40
CA GLU A 305 9.18 2.18 -16.59
C GLU A 305 10.16 1.93 -15.43
N PHE A 306 10.77 2.99 -14.90
CA PHE A 306 11.77 2.90 -13.83
C PHE A 306 11.27 3.41 -12.48
N ARG A 307 9.98 3.79 -12.39
CA ARG A 307 9.38 4.42 -11.20
C ARG A 307 10.24 5.60 -10.71
N GLU A 308 10.63 6.42 -11.67
CA GLU A 308 11.54 7.54 -11.47
C GLU A 308 10.77 8.86 -11.48
N VAL A 309 11.31 9.85 -10.78
CA VAL A 309 10.68 11.17 -10.63
C VAL A 309 11.74 12.24 -10.70
N ILE A 310 11.45 13.32 -11.43
CA ILE A 310 12.26 14.52 -11.49
C ILE A 310 11.40 15.76 -11.22
N SER A 311 11.94 16.71 -10.45
CA SER A 311 11.30 18.01 -10.20
C SER A 311 12.35 19.07 -9.88
N VAL A 312 12.07 20.32 -10.24
CA VAL A 312 12.89 21.46 -9.83
C VAL A 312 12.54 21.83 -8.40
N VAL A 313 13.55 22.06 -7.56
CA VAL A 313 13.37 22.59 -6.20
C VAL A 313 13.92 24.00 -6.17
N LYS A 314 13.06 24.95 -5.83
CA LYS A 314 13.46 26.35 -5.61
C LYS A 314 13.27 26.72 -4.14
N VAL A 315 14.36 27.12 -3.49
CA VAL A 315 14.34 27.54 -2.09
C VAL A 315 13.55 28.86 -1.96
N PRO A 316 12.53 28.92 -1.09
CA PRO A 316 11.80 30.15 -0.80
C PRO A 316 12.73 31.27 -0.29
N LYS A 317 12.43 32.52 -0.64
CA LYS A 317 13.27 33.68 -0.27
C LYS A 317 13.41 33.84 1.24
N GLU A 318 12.38 33.42 1.97
CA GLU A 318 12.29 33.41 3.42
C GLU A 318 13.34 32.48 4.07
N LEU A 319 13.74 31.41 3.37
CA LEU A 319 14.72 30.43 3.86
C LEU A 319 16.15 30.72 3.40
N LEU A 320 16.35 31.52 2.35
CA LEU A 320 17.68 31.80 1.80
C LEU A 320 18.69 32.33 2.83
N PRO A 321 18.33 33.23 3.76
CA PRO A 321 19.29 33.74 4.76
C PRO A 321 19.84 32.64 5.69
N GLN A 322 19.05 31.60 5.96
CA GLN A 322 19.41 30.51 6.87
C GLN A 322 19.74 29.19 6.17
N LEU A 323 19.78 29.16 4.83
CA LEU A 323 19.98 27.94 4.04
C LEU A 323 21.28 27.20 4.40
N HIS A 324 22.32 27.96 4.75
CA HIS A 324 23.67 27.45 5.06
C HIS A 324 24.00 27.44 6.55
N ASP A 325 23.07 27.87 7.41
CA ASP A 325 23.24 27.74 8.86
C ASP A 325 23.00 26.29 9.32
N TYR A 326 22.27 25.53 8.49
CA TYR A 326 22.09 24.08 8.59
C TYR A 326 23.05 23.33 7.66
N HIS A 327 23.39 22.09 8.02
CA HIS A 327 24.25 21.23 7.20
C HIS A 327 23.47 20.70 5.99
N VAL A 328 22.19 20.38 6.20
CA VAL A 328 21.16 20.17 5.18
C VAL A 328 19.86 20.79 5.68
N HIS A 329 19.38 21.83 5.00
CA HIS A 329 18.18 22.54 5.47
C HIS A 329 16.96 21.59 5.53
N PRO A 330 16.28 21.45 6.69
CA PRO A 330 15.22 20.46 6.89
C PRO A 330 14.08 20.54 5.86
N VAL A 331 13.63 21.74 5.51
CA VAL A 331 12.59 21.95 4.48
C VAL A 331 13.02 21.44 3.10
N VAL A 332 14.29 21.66 2.72
CA VAL A 332 14.79 21.25 1.40
C VAL A 332 14.90 19.73 1.31
N LEU A 333 15.37 19.09 2.38
CA LEU A 333 15.37 17.64 2.48
C LEU A 333 13.95 17.07 2.54
N ASP A 334 13.00 17.77 3.18
CA ASP A 334 11.60 17.35 3.22
C ASP A 334 10.92 17.44 1.85
N TYR A 335 11.30 18.37 0.96
CA TYR A 335 10.81 18.33 -0.44
C TYR A 335 11.11 17.00 -1.13
N VAL A 336 12.27 16.40 -0.84
CA VAL A 336 12.60 15.06 -1.34
C VAL A 336 11.60 14.05 -0.77
N MET A 337 11.35 14.10 0.54
CA MET A 337 10.43 13.19 1.25
C MET A 337 8.96 13.32 0.78
N GLN A 338 8.55 14.52 0.35
CA GLN A 338 7.21 14.80 -0.15
C GLN A 338 6.97 14.24 -1.56
N ILE A 339 8.02 14.19 -2.39
CA ILE A 339 7.95 13.71 -3.78
C ILE A 339 8.05 12.17 -3.83
N VAL A 340 8.70 11.56 -2.85
CA VAL A 340 8.90 10.11 -2.73
C VAL A 340 7.61 9.28 -2.98
N PRO A 341 6.44 9.58 -2.38
CA PRO A 341 5.16 8.89 -2.68
C PRO A 341 4.77 8.88 -4.16
N VAL A 342 5.23 9.87 -4.93
CA VAL A 342 4.89 10.04 -6.34
C VAL A 342 5.59 9.00 -7.23
N THR A 343 6.68 8.41 -6.77
CA THR A 343 7.40 7.34 -7.51
C THR A 343 6.53 6.10 -7.75
N ILE A 344 5.45 5.93 -7.00
CA ILE A 344 4.54 4.78 -7.07
C ILE A 344 3.08 5.18 -7.39
N VAL A 345 2.84 6.33 -8.06
CA VAL A 345 1.48 6.87 -8.31
C VAL A 345 0.52 5.90 -8.99
N ASN A 346 1.02 4.99 -9.82
CA ASN A 346 0.17 4.02 -10.51
C ASN A 346 -0.26 2.84 -9.60
N ASP A 347 0.22 2.79 -8.36
CA ASP A 347 -0.04 1.75 -7.35
C ASP A 347 -0.65 2.34 -6.05
N VAL A 348 -1.23 3.55 -6.14
CA VAL A 348 -1.68 4.34 -5.00
C VAL A 348 -2.77 3.62 -4.21
N SER A 349 -2.35 3.05 -3.09
CA SER A 349 -3.24 2.77 -1.98
C SER A 349 -3.59 4.08 -1.27
N SER A 350 -4.86 4.27 -0.89
CA SER A 350 -5.33 5.41 -0.09
C SER A 350 -4.82 5.40 1.37
N ARG A 351 -3.66 4.78 1.60
CA ARG A 351 -3.07 4.56 2.93
C ARG A 351 -2.12 5.70 3.27
N PRO A 352 -2.13 6.19 4.52
CA PRO A 352 -1.11 7.13 5.00
C PRO A 352 0.29 6.56 4.84
N GLN A 353 1.23 7.40 4.40
CA GLN A 353 2.61 7.01 4.10
C GLN A 353 3.57 7.84 4.95
N PHE A 354 4.43 7.17 5.73
CA PHE A 354 5.37 7.86 6.63
C PHE A 354 6.81 7.45 6.32
N PRO A 355 7.76 8.40 6.30
CA PRO A 355 9.18 8.08 6.34
C PRO A 355 9.47 7.24 7.59
N ALA A 356 10.07 6.07 7.38
CA ALA A 356 10.50 5.16 8.44
C ALA A 356 12.02 5.18 8.62
N GLN A 357 12.78 5.39 7.54
CA GLN A 357 14.24 5.38 7.59
C GLN A 357 14.85 6.18 6.43
N ILE A 358 16.01 6.77 6.65
CA ILE A 358 16.96 7.14 5.60
C ILE A 358 18.19 6.25 5.82
N GLY A 359 18.40 5.27 4.94
CA GLY A 359 19.50 4.31 5.09
C GLY A 359 20.88 4.97 4.95
N SER A 360 21.01 5.92 4.02
CA SER A 360 22.21 6.73 3.81
C SER A 360 21.82 8.14 3.34
N LEU A 361 22.44 9.16 3.94
CA LEU A 361 22.40 10.56 3.53
C LEU A 361 23.82 11.11 3.52
N THR A 362 24.27 11.64 2.39
CA THR A 362 25.59 12.29 2.25
C THR A 362 25.44 13.64 1.55
N VAL A 363 26.05 14.69 2.10
CA VAL A 363 26.07 16.04 1.52
C VAL A 363 27.46 16.32 0.98
N PHE A 364 27.62 16.27 -0.34
CA PHE A 364 28.91 16.46 -1.02
C PHE A 364 29.25 17.92 -1.26
N GLU A 365 28.24 18.73 -1.58
CA GLU A 365 28.37 20.14 -1.93
C GLU A 365 27.24 20.95 -1.26
N PRO A 366 27.41 22.26 -1.02
CA PRO A 366 26.36 23.09 -0.44
C PRO A 366 25.08 23.14 -1.29
N LEU A 367 23.93 23.22 -0.62
CA LEU A 367 22.62 23.45 -1.25
C LEU A 367 22.62 24.77 -2.06
N GLN A 368 21.81 24.85 -3.11
CA GLN A 368 21.71 26.03 -3.97
C GLN A 368 20.30 26.62 -3.94
N GLU A 369 20.12 27.87 -4.38
CA GLU A 369 18.78 28.49 -4.48
C GLU A 369 17.85 27.66 -5.38
N GLU A 370 18.39 27.07 -6.44
CA GLU A 370 17.64 26.25 -7.39
C GLU A 370 18.40 24.96 -7.69
N MET A 371 17.72 23.84 -7.50
CA MET A 371 18.24 22.48 -7.60
C MET A 371 17.26 21.61 -8.36
N VAL A 372 17.69 20.39 -8.71
CA VAL A 372 16.83 19.36 -9.28
C VAL A 372 16.83 18.17 -8.33
N VAL A 373 15.64 17.72 -7.94
CA VAL A 373 15.44 16.44 -7.27
C VAL A 373 15.25 15.38 -8.33
N TYR A 374 15.99 14.28 -8.19
CA TYR A 374 15.77 13.07 -8.95
C TYR A 374 15.69 11.87 -8.01
N LEU A 375 14.64 11.08 -8.13
CA LEU A 375 14.30 9.96 -7.24
C LEU A 375 13.94 8.74 -8.06
N ARG A 376 14.24 7.55 -7.53
CA ARG A 376 13.89 6.28 -8.13
C ARG A 376 13.50 5.26 -7.06
N ALA A 377 12.34 4.63 -7.22
CA ALA A 377 11.98 3.50 -6.38
C ALA A 377 12.89 2.29 -6.68
N VAL A 378 13.48 1.71 -5.62
CA VAL A 378 14.39 0.56 -5.71
C VAL A 378 13.76 -0.73 -5.15
N HIS A 379 12.79 -0.60 -4.27
CA HIS A 379 11.98 -1.71 -3.78
C HIS A 379 10.53 -1.24 -3.58
N VAL A 380 9.56 -2.04 -4.01
CA VAL A 380 8.14 -1.81 -3.72
C VAL A 380 7.55 -3.09 -3.15
N GLY A 381 7.27 -3.09 -1.85
CA GLY A 381 6.65 -4.17 -1.10
C GLY A 381 5.14 -3.94 -0.90
N GLU A 382 4.50 -4.85 -0.15
CA GLU A 382 3.07 -4.70 0.18
C GLU A 382 2.81 -3.52 1.12
N ASP A 383 3.68 -3.30 2.11
CA ASP A 383 3.47 -2.35 3.20
C ASP A 383 4.60 -1.31 3.34
N ASP A 384 5.65 -1.44 2.54
CA ASP A 384 6.74 -0.47 2.47
C ASP A 384 7.32 -0.36 1.05
N PHE A 385 8.11 0.68 0.81
CA PHE A 385 8.91 0.84 -0.39
C PHE A 385 10.17 1.65 -0.07
N ASP A 386 11.24 1.39 -0.82
CA ASP A 386 12.53 2.05 -0.67
C ASP A 386 12.86 2.85 -1.92
N ILE A 387 13.47 4.02 -1.72
CA ILE A 387 13.90 4.93 -2.80
C ILE A 387 15.36 5.31 -2.63
N CYS A 388 16.04 5.47 -3.77
CA CYS A 388 17.32 6.17 -3.85
C CYS A 388 17.13 7.44 -4.68
N GLY A 389 17.94 8.46 -4.41
CA GLY A 389 17.78 9.76 -5.07
C GLY A 389 18.88 10.75 -4.75
N CYS A 390 18.79 11.91 -5.40
CA CYS A 390 19.70 13.01 -5.15
C CYS A 390 19.05 14.38 -5.31
N LEU A 391 19.70 15.38 -4.71
CA LEU A 391 19.61 16.77 -5.12
C LEU A 391 20.82 17.09 -5.99
N ALA A 392 20.58 17.61 -7.19
CA ALA A 392 21.60 18.02 -8.14
C ALA A 392 21.48 19.51 -8.49
N ASN A 393 22.56 20.11 -9.00
CA ASN A 393 22.49 21.45 -9.59
C ASN A 393 21.86 21.42 -11.00
N LYS A 394 21.71 22.60 -11.63
CA LYS A 394 21.13 22.73 -12.99
C LYS A 394 21.92 22.03 -14.09
N GLN A 395 23.17 21.65 -13.84
CA GLN A 395 24.02 20.90 -14.76
C GLN A 395 24.03 19.40 -14.43
N GLY A 396 23.23 18.96 -13.46
CA GLY A 396 23.16 17.57 -13.01
C GLY A 396 24.26 17.15 -12.02
N ARG A 397 25.14 18.05 -11.55
CA ARG A 397 26.14 17.67 -10.54
C ARG A 397 25.45 17.35 -9.22
N VAL A 398 25.71 16.17 -8.65
CA VAL A 398 25.12 15.73 -7.39
C VAL A 398 25.64 16.55 -6.22
N LEU A 399 24.72 17.11 -5.43
CA LEU A 399 24.98 17.90 -4.21
C LEU A 399 24.72 17.08 -2.96
N VAL A 400 23.59 16.36 -2.92
CA VAL A 400 23.17 15.50 -1.82
C VAL A 400 22.73 14.16 -2.40
N GLU A 401 23.17 13.06 -1.80
CA GLU A 401 22.76 11.70 -2.16
C GLU A 401 21.99 11.06 -1.01
N LEU A 402 20.88 10.41 -1.36
CA LEU A 402 20.04 9.63 -0.46
C LEU A 402 19.95 8.20 -0.99
N SER A 403 20.14 7.21 -0.12
CA SER A 403 19.96 5.81 -0.47
C SER A 403 19.10 5.10 0.57
N TYR A 404 18.24 4.20 0.10
CA TYR A 404 17.34 3.41 0.92
C TYR A 404 16.49 4.28 1.86
N VAL A 405 15.86 5.33 1.31
CA VAL A 405 14.80 6.08 1.99
C VAL A 405 13.56 5.18 2.03
N LYS A 406 13.26 4.65 3.21
CA LYS A 406 12.14 3.73 3.43
C LYS A 406 10.89 4.49 3.81
N ILE A 407 9.81 4.23 3.08
CA ILE A 407 8.47 4.68 3.41
C ILE A 407 7.63 3.49 3.85
N ARG A 408 6.92 3.63 4.97
CA ARG A 408 5.96 2.64 5.45
C ARG A 408 4.55 3.13 5.18
N MET A 409 3.74 2.27 4.57
CA MET A 409 2.30 2.47 4.38
C MET A 409 1.56 1.95 5.61
N LEU A 410 0.69 2.76 6.19
CA LEU A 410 -0.08 2.39 7.38
C LEU A 410 -1.47 1.86 6.99
N GLY A 411 -1.91 0.77 7.61
CA GLY A 411 -3.20 0.11 7.36
C GLY A 411 -3.13 -1.05 6.36
N SER A 412 -4.21 -1.85 6.27
CA SER A 412 -4.28 -3.06 5.43
C SER A 412 -4.76 -2.76 4.01
N ARG A 413 -4.18 -3.42 2.99
CA ARG A 413 -4.64 -3.42 1.59
C ARG A 413 -6.00 -4.12 1.39
N SER A 414 -6.37 -5.01 2.31
CA SER A 414 -7.58 -5.85 2.22
C SER A 414 -8.73 -5.26 3.03
N GLN A 415 -9.92 -5.15 2.40
CA GLN A 415 -11.20 -4.87 3.08
C GLN A 415 -11.61 -6.00 4.04
N VAL A 416 -11.05 -7.21 3.88
CA VAL A 416 -11.20 -8.31 4.83
C VAL A 416 -10.00 -8.29 5.77
N VAL A 417 -10.23 -7.95 7.04
CA VAL A 417 -9.18 -8.00 8.05
C VAL A 417 -8.62 -9.42 8.10
N LYS A 418 -7.31 -9.57 7.89
CA LYS A 418 -6.59 -10.85 7.83
C LYS A 418 -6.85 -11.72 9.08
N GLU A 419 -7.30 -11.11 10.17
CA GLU A 419 -7.71 -11.72 11.45
C GLU A 419 -9.01 -12.55 11.38
N TYR A 420 -9.80 -12.50 10.30
CA TYR A 420 -11.11 -13.19 10.26
C TYR A 420 -11.07 -14.66 9.81
N PHE A 421 -9.91 -15.19 9.41
CA PHE A 421 -9.80 -16.57 8.95
C PHE A 421 -9.29 -17.51 10.05
N PHE A 422 -10.02 -18.60 10.25
CA PHE A 422 -9.71 -19.64 11.22
C PHE A 422 -9.77 -21.03 10.58
N HIS A 423 -8.98 -21.96 11.09
CA HIS A 423 -9.09 -23.39 10.81
C HIS A 423 -9.00 -24.17 12.11
N ASN A 424 -9.40 -25.44 12.07
CA ASN A 424 -9.12 -26.35 13.18
C ASN A 424 -7.69 -26.89 13.04
N ASN A 425 -6.91 -26.77 14.11
CA ASN A 425 -5.68 -27.50 14.31
C ASN A 425 -5.93 -28.67 15.27
N LEU A 426 -5.26 -29.81 15.06
CA LEU A 426 -5.44 -31.00 15.89
C LEU A 426 -4.22 -31.18 16.79
N SER A 427 -4.42 -31.16 18.10
CA SER A 427 -3.37 -31.41 19.09
C SER A 427 -3.53 -32.79 19.74
N ILE A 428 -2.43 -33.52 19.91
CA ILE A 428 -2.44 -34.82 20.61
C ILE A 428 -2.64 -34.58 22.10
N ILE A 429 -3.58 -35.31 22.70
CA ILE A 429 -3.83 -35.30 24.14
C ILE A 429 -3.65 -36.70 24.70
N SER A 430 -3.16 -36.78 25.93
CA SER A 430 -2.92 -38.05 26.62
C SER A 430 -3.18 -37.88 28.10
N GLU A 431 -4.40 -38.22 28.53
CA GLU A 431 -4.73 -38.41 29.93
C GLU A 431 -4.51 -39.87 30.36
N VAL A 432 -3.99 -40.05 31.58
CA VAL A 432 -3.75 -41.36 32.18
C VAL A 432 -5.09 -41.99 32.55
N ALA A 433 -5.42 -43.12 31.95
CA ALA A 433 -6.68 -43.82 32.17
C ALA A 433 -6.75 -44.44 33.57
N GLN A 434 -7.81 -44.14 34.32
CA GLN A 434 -8.24 -44.93 35.46
C GLN A 434 -9.35 -45.88 34.99
N PHE A 435 -9.09 -47.18 35.07
CA PHE A 435 -10.03 -48.22 34.66
C PHE A 435 -10.79 -48.72 35.89
N ASP A 436 -12.09 -48.46 36.00
CA ASP A 436 -12.81 -49.09 37.12
C ASP A 436 -14.28 -49.49 36.88
N THR A 437 -14.93 -49.18 35.75
CA THR A 437 -16.30 -49.68 35.51
C THR A 437 -16.67 -49.84 34.02
N GLN A 438 -17.46 -50.88 33.72
CA GLN A 438 -18.11 -51.06 32.41
C GLN A 438 -19.34 -50.14 32.32
N MET A 439 -19.44 -49.38 31.22
CA MET A 439 -20.48 -48.38 30.99
C MET A 439 -21.75 -49.04 30.44
N LYS A 440 -22.91 -48.73 31.02
CA LYS A 440 -24.20 -49.20 30.52
C LYS A 440 -24.85 -48.16 29.61
N ALA A 441 -24.92 -48.47 28.31
CA ALA A 441 -25.35 -47.53 27.29
C ALA A 441 -26.58 -47.98 26.49
N LEU A 442 -27.33 -46.99 26.00
CA LEU A 442 -28.26 -47.18 24.90
C LEU A 442 -27.55 -46.76 23.61
N VAL A 443 -27.28 -47.72 22.74
CA VAL A 443 -26.46 -47.54 21.53
C VAL A 443 -27.37 -47.51 20.31
N PHE A 444 -27.33 -46.41 19.58
CA PHE A 444 -27.90 -46.28 18.24
C PHE A 444 -26.79 -46.70 17.27
N SER A 445 -26.91 -47.90 16.71
CA SER A 445 -25.84 -48.60 16.01
C SER A 445 -25.62 -48.07 14.59
N ASP A 446 -24.40 -48.23 14.09
CA ASP A 446 -23.98 -47.92 12.72
C ASP A 446 -24.00 -49.18 11.84
N GLN A 447 -23.84 -48.96 10.52
CA GLN A 447 -23.58 -50.04 9.56
C GLN A 447 -22.08 -50.27 9.28
N VAL A 448 -21.18 -49.41 9.78
CA VAL A 448 -19.73 -49.43 9.48
C VAL A 448 -18.95 -50.41 10.38
N GLY A 449 -19.52 -50.83 11.52
CA GLY A 449 -18.98 -51.82 12.45
C GLY A 449 -18.44 -51.28 13.77
N ILE A 450 -18.51 -49.98 14.03
CA ILE A 450 -17.97 -49.34 15.26
C ILE A 450 -18.73 -49.83 16.49
N SER A 451 -20.07 -49.78 16.45
CA SER A 451 -20.94 -50.25 17.54
C SER A 451 -20.76 -51.75 17.83
N LYS A 452 -20.51 -52.56 16.80
CA LYS A 452 -20.21 -54.00 16.94
C LYS A 452 -18.87 -54.22 17.64
N ALA A 453 -17.83 -53.45 17.29
CA ALA A 453 -16.52 -53.54 17.92
C ALA A 453 -16.53 -53.06 19.39
N LEU A 454 -17.39 -52.10 19.72
CA LEU A 454 -17.58 -51.61 21.10
C LEU A 454 -18.30 -52.60 22.02
N GLN A 455 -19.03 -53.58 21.47
CA GLN A 455 -19.92 -54.44 22.25
C GLN A 455 -19.21 -55.23 23.36
N GLN A 456 -17.96 -55.61 23.15
CA GLN A 456 -17.13 -56.32 24.14
C GLN A 456 -16.63 -55.43 25.30
N TYR A 457 -16.73 -54.11 25.16
CA TYR A 457 -16.22 -53.14 26.14
C TYR A 457 -17.32 -52.45 26.97
N LEU A 458 -18.58 -52.62 26.57
CA LEU A 458 -19.78 -52.09 27.23
C LEU A 458 -20.40 -53.13 28.19
N ASP A 459 -21.18 -52.66 29.16
CA ASP A 459 -21.91 -53.54 30.08
C ASP A 459 -22.89 -54.46 29.29
N PRO A 460 -22.99 -55.77 29.60
CA PRO A 460 -23.89 -56.70 28.90
C PRO A 460 -25.38 -56.32 28.91
N LYS A 461 -25.81 -55.45 29.83
CA LYS A 461 -27.18 -54.91 29.92
C LYS A 461 -27.38 -53.68 29.02
N SER A 462 -26.38 -53.27 28.25
CA SER A 462 -26.52 -52.26 27.19
C SER A 462 -27.50 -52.74 26.11
N ARG A 463 -28.17 -51.81 25.43
CA ARG A 463 -29.17 -52.12 24.40
C ARG A 463 -28.80 -51.42 23.09
N TYR A 464 -29.06 -52.11 21.98
CA TYR A 464 -28.68 -51.67 20.64
C TYR A 464 -29.93 -51.43 19.79
N VAL A 465 -29.98 -50.29 19.11
CA VAL A 465 -31.03 -49.87 18.20
C VAL A 465 -30.44 -49.82 16.80
N SER A 466 -30.94 -50.68 15.91
CA SER A 466 -30.46 -50.75 14.52
C SER A 466 -31.01 -49.60 13.65
N PRO A 467 -30.23 -49.10 12.67
CA PRO A 467 -30.67 -48.12 11.67
C PRO A 467 -31.91 -48.54 10.89
N SER A 468 -32.10 -49.84 10.68
CA SER A 468 -33.30 -50.41 10.02
C SER A 468 -34.64 -50.03 10.68
N LYS A 469 -34.60 -49.51 11.92
CA LYS A 469 -35.76 -49.01 12.66
C LYS A 469 -35.97 -47.49 12.51
N ALA A 470 -35.24 -46.82 11.62
CA ALA A 470 -35.35 -45.39 11.33
C ALA A 470 -36.80 -44.98 11.03
N ASN A 471 -37.46 -45.69 10.11
CA ASN A 471 -38.83 -45.38 9.69
C ASN A 471 -39.81 -45.47 10.87
N THR A 472 -39.65 -46.47 11.74
CA THR A 472 -40.45 -46.59 12.96
C THR A 472 -40.21 -45.43 13.92
N LEU A 473 -38.97 -44.93 14.05
CA LEU A 473 -38.67 -43.77 14.89
C LEU A 473 -39.23 -42.46 14.29
N LEU A 474 -39.18 -42.35 12.96
CA LEU A 474 -39.70 -41.21 12.21
C LEU A 474 -41.23 -41.17 12.19
N GLU A 475 -41.92 -42.30 12.12
CA GLU A 475 -43.39 -42.38 12.05
C GLU A 475 -44.05 -42.51 13.45
N ASP A 476 -43.59 -43.46 14.27
CA ASP A 476 -44.24 -43.83 15.53
C ASP A 476 -43.67 -43.12 16.78
N GLY A 477 -42.49 -42.50 16.65
CA GLY A 477 -41.80 -41.79 17.74
C GLY A 477 -40.95 -42.69 18.67
N VAL A 478 -40.14 -42.03 19.52
CA VAL A 478 -39.10 -42.69 20.34
C VAL A 478 -39.69 -43.59 21.42
N GLU A 479 -40.80 -43.20 22.05
CA GLU A 479 -41.44 -43.95 23.14
C GLU A 479 -41.98 -45.31 22.68
N LEU A 480 -42.63 -45.36 21.52
CA LEU A 480 -43.17 -46.59 20.95
C LEU A 480 -42.05 -47.54 20.48
N LEU A 481 -40.95 -47.00 19.98
CA LEU A 481 -39.77 -47.79 19.62
C LEU A 481 -39.16 -48.45 20.87
N LEU A 482 -39.03 -47.70 21.97
CA LEU A 482 -38.47 -48.20 23.22
C LEU A 482 -39.36 -49.26 23.88
N SER A 483 -40.69 -49.11 23.80
CA SER A 483 -41.62 -50.13 24.30
C SER A 483 -41.53 -51.44 23.50
N LYS A 484 -41.43 -51.38 22.16
CA LYS A 484 -41.17 -52.54 21.29
C LYS A 484 -39.84 -53.24 21.62
N LEU A 485 -38.89 -52.53 22.23
CA LEU A 485 -37.58 -53.04 22.68
C LEU A 485 -37.56 -53.50 24.15
N ASN A 486 -38.71 -53.51 24.83
CA ASN A 486 -38.84 -53.82 26.27
C ASN A 486 -37.97 -52.93 27.17
N ILE A 487 -37.81 -51.64 26.81
CA ILE A 487 -37.06 -50.66 27.61
C ILE A 487 -38.05 -49.84 28.45
N SER A 488 -38.15 -50.16 29.74
CA SER A 488 -39.12 -49.55 30.66
C SER A 488 -38.77 -48.12 31.13
N SER A 489 -37.49 -47.77 31.21
CA SER A 489 -37.06 -46.40 31.57
C SER A 489 -35.61 -46.14 31.13
N VAL A 490 -35.41 -45.22 30.18
CA VAL A 490 -34.06 -44.87 29.70
C VAL A 490 -33.23 -44.22 30.83
N LYS A 491 -33.84 -43.28 31.57
CA LYS A 491 -33.20 -42.54 32.66
C LYS A 491 -32.66 -43.43 33.79
N LYS A 492 -33.37 -44.51 34.14
CA LYS A 492 -32.94 -45.42 35.22
C LYS A 492 -32.02 -46.52 34.72
N ASN A 493 -32.12 -46.88 33.44
CA ASN A 493 -31.47 -48.05 32.91
C ASN A 493 -30.12 -47.75 32.27
N PHE A 494 -29.85 -46.55 31.79
CA PHE A 494 -28.61 -46.25 31.06
C PHE A 494 -27.91 -45.03 31.66
N GLN A 495 -26.58 -45.10 31.68
CA GLN A 495 -25.71 -44.00 32.08
C GLN A 495 -25.42 -43.09 30.89
N GLU A 496 -25.39 -43.66 29.68
CA GLU A 496 -24.86 -43.01 28.48
C GLU A 496 -25.71 -43.33 27.25
N ILE A 497 -25.80 -42.35 26.35
CA ILE A 497 -26.42 -42.52 25.03
C ILE A 497 -25.30 -42.45 24.00
N LEU A 498 -25.07 -43.53 23.27
CA LEU A 498 -24.11 -43.56 22.16
C LEU A 498 -24.89 -43.46 20.85
N PHE A 499 -24.75 -42.33 20.16
CA PHE A 499 -25.34 -42.11 18.85
C PHE A 499 -24.29 -42.32 17.76
N ILE A 500 -24.24 -43.54 17.24
CA ILE A 500 -23.33 -43.98 16.18
C ILE A 500 -24.19 -44.26 14.95
N TRP A 501 -24.95 -43.27 14.48
CA TRP A 501 -25.91 -43.49 13.39
C TRP A 501 -25.32 -43.03 12.06
N SER A 502 -24.79 -43.99 11.32
CA SER A 502 -24.30 -43.79 9.96
C SER A 502 -24.91 -44.87 9.07
N ASP A 503 -25.80 -44.43 8.17
CA ASP A 503 -26.18 -45.23 7.00
C ASP A 503 -25.04 -45.21 5.98
N ALA A 504 -25.00 -46.23 5.13
CA ALA A 504 -23.97 -46.55 4.15
C ALA A 504 -23.27 -45.36 3.45
N ASP A 505 -22.09 -45.63 2.88
CA ASP A 505 -21.40 -44.73 1.97
C ASP A 505 -22.35 -44.16 0.90
N LEU A 506 -22.64 -42.86 1.01
CA LEU A 506 -23.60 -42.14 0.16
C LEU A 506 -22.93 -41.59 -1.12
N THR A 507 -21.63 -41.81 -1.30
CA THR A 507 -20.83 -41.18 -2.39
C THR A 507 -21.36 -41.53 -3.78
N SER A 508 -22.00 -42.69 -3.94
CA SER A 508 -22.56 -43.17 -5.21
C SER A 508 -24.01 -42.75 -5.47
N LEU A 509 -24.67 -42.10 -4.51
CA LEU A 509 -26.08 -41.72 -4.62
C LEU A 509 -26.26 -40.37 -5.32
N GLU A 510 -27.46 -40.17 -5.88
CA GLU A 510 -27.88 -38.88 -6.41
C GLU A 510 -28.00 -37.83 -5.29
N SER A 511 -27.65 -36.58 -5.58
CA SER A 511 -27.60 -35.48 -4.60
C SER A 511 -28.89 -35.30 -3.77
N GLU A 512 -30.06 -35.50 -4.37
CA GLU A 512 -31.36 -35.45 -3.66
C GLU A 512 -31.47 -36.55 -2.58
N LYS A 513 -31.06 -37.78 -2.90
CA LYS A 513 -31.06 -38.91 -1.95
C LYS A 513 -30.03 -38.74 -0.84
N VAL A 514 -28.89 -38.11 -1.15
CA VAL A 514 -27.89 -37.72 -0.15
C VAL A 514 -28.51 -36.73 0.84
N LEU A 515 -29.18 -35.69 0.33
CA LEU A 515 -29.84 -34.68 1.14
C LEU A 515 -30.95 -35.29 2.02
N ASP A 516 -31.81 -36.13 1.46
CA ASP A 516 -32.88 -36.81 2.19
C ASP A 516 -32.33 -37.69 3.32
N SER A 517 -31.23 -38.40 3.06
CA SER A 517 -30.57 -39.25 4.06
C SER A 517 -29.96 -38.41 5.19
N MET A 518 -29.30 -37.30 4.86
CA MET A 518 -28.74 -36.37 5.84
C MET A 518 -29.84 -35.70 6.68
N ALA A 519 -30.90 -35.21 6.05
CA ALA A 519 -32.04 -34.59 6.73
C ALA A 519 -32.77 -35.60 7.63
N GLY A 520 -32.97 -36.82 7.15
CA GLY A 520 -33.54 -37.92 7.93
C GLY A 520 -32.71 -38.24 9.19
N CYS A 521 -31.38 -38.28 9.06
CA CYS A 521 -30.48 -38.47 10.20
C CYS A 521 -30.62 -37.34 11.24
N CYS A 522 -30.65 -36.07 10.79
CA CYS A 522 -30.90 -34.92 11.66
C CYS A 522 -32.23 -35.03 12.40
N GLU A 523 -33.30 -35.46 11.71
CA GLU A 523 -34.62 -35.61 12.33
C GLU A 523 -34.69 -36.74 13.35
N VAL A 524 -34.05 -37.88 13.06
CA VAL A 524 -33.90 -38.98 14.03
C VAL A 524 -33.18 -38.49 15.28
N PHE A 525 -32.03 -37.84 15.11
CA PHE A 525 -31.24 -37.30 16.22
C PHE A 525 -32.04 -36.26 17.02
N ARG A 526 -32.71 -35.33 16.34
CA ARG A 526 -33.55 -34.30 16.97
C ARG A 526 -34.68 -34.90 17.81
N LYS A 527 -35.38 -35.93 17.31
CA LYS A 527 -36.44 -36.63 18.05
C LYS A 527 -35.90 -37.31 19.31
N ILE A 528 -34.73 -37.94 19.23
CA ILE A 528 -34.07 -38.56 20.39
C ILE A 528 -33.68 -37.50 21.41
N VAL A 529 -33.01 -36.43 21.00
CA VAL A 529 -32.60 -35.33 21.89
C VAL A 529 -33.82 -34.68 22.58
N ARG A 530 -34.92 -34.46 21.84
CA ARG A 530 -36.18 -33.95 22.42
C ARG A 530 -36.72 -34.87 23.50
N TYR A 531 -36.73 -36.19 23.26
CA TYR A 531 -37.16 -37.17 24.25
C TYR A 531 -36.23 -37.20 25.47
N LEU A 532 -34.92 -37.14 25.29
CA LEU A 532 -33.96 -37.09 26.41
C LEU A 532 -34.11 -35.80 27.24
N LYS A 533 -34.44 -34.68 26.58
CA LYS A 533 -34.76 -33.40 27.23
C LYS A 533 -35.99 -33.52 28.12
N THR A 534 -37.09 -34.15 27.67
CA THR A 534 -38.30 -34.30 28.51
C THR A 534 -38.03 -35.14 29.75
N LEU A 535 -37.13 -36.13 29.65
CA LEU A 535 -36.72 -36.97 30.77
C LEU A 535 -35.77 -36.28 31.77
N ARG A 536 -35.16 -35.14 31.38
CA ARG A 536 -33.97 -34.58 32.06
C ARG A 536 -32.95 -35.69 32.27
N PHE A 537 -32.51 -36.29 31.18
CA PHE A 537 -31.55 -37.38 31.20
C PHE A 537 -30.26 -36.93 31.91
N PRO A 538 -29.81 -37.62 32.96
CA PRO A 538 -28.70 -37.16 33.79
C PRO A 538 -27.32 -37.58 33.25
N GLY A 539 -27.29 -38.38 32.18
CA GLY A 539 -26.08 -38.91 31.58
C GLY A 539 -25.62 -38.14 30.35
N ASP A 540 -24.51 -38.61 29.78
CA ASP A 540 -23.88 -38.01 28.61
C ASP A 540 -24.48 -38.54 27.30
N ILE A 541 -24.55 -37.66 26.29
CA ILE A 541 -24.97 -37.96 24.92
C ILE A 541 -23.73 -37.86 24.04
N ARG A 542 -23.20 -39.01 23.62
CA ARG A 542 -21.99 -39.07 22.80
C ARG A 542 -22.34 -39.38 21.36
N VAL A 543 -22.04 -38.45 20.48
CA VAL A 543 -22.26 -38.57 19.04
C VAL A 543 -20.96 -39.00 18.41
N ILE A 544 -20.94 -40.17 17.79
CA ILE A 544 -19.74 -40.77 17.21
C ILE A 544 -19.90 -40.75 15.69
N THR A 545 -19.11 -39.92 15.01
CA THR A 545 -19.09 -39.79 13.55
C THR A 545 -17.93 -40.57 12.94
N TYR A 546 -17.97 -40.76 11.63
CA TYR A 546 -16.96 -41.51 10.89
C TYR A 546 -16.41 -40.65 9.75
N ARG A 547 -15.10 -40.38 9.79
CA ARG A 547 -14.33 -39.66 8.76
C ARG A 547 -14.90 -38.28 8.38
N CYS A 548 -15.40 -37.53 9.36
CA CYS A 548 -16.02 -36.22 9.12
C CYS A 548 -15.08 -35.02 9.33
N SER A 549 -13.89 -35.22 9.91
CA SER A 549 -12.93 -34.16 10.25
C SER A 549 -11.67 -34.15 9.37
N GLU A 550 -11.64 -34.96 8.30
CA GLU A 550 -10.49 -35.06 7.38
C GLU A 550 -10.49 -33.92 6.35
N THR A 551 -9.30 -33.50 5.89
CA THR A 551 -9.14 -32.49 4.84
C THR A 551 -9.50 -33.02 3.45
N LEU A 552 -9.45 -34.33 3.27
CA LEU A 552 -9.83 -35.04 2.05
C LEU A 552 -11.12 -35.80 2.33
N VAL A 553 -12.17 -35.48 1.58
CA VAL A 553 -13.45 -36.21 1.63
C VAL A 553 -13.45 -37.23 0.51
N ASP A 554 -13.29 -38.50 0.86
CA ASP A 554 -13.34 -39.65 -0.07
C ASP A 554 -14.60 -40.51 0.14
N CYS A 555 -15.38 -40.23 1.18
CA CYS A 555 -16.64 -40.91 1.50
C CYS A 555 -17.65 -39.92 2.09
N ILE A 556 -18.84 -39.83 1.50
CA ILE A 556 -19.94 -39.02 2.01
C ILE A 556 -20.81 -39.88 2.93
N ASN A 557 -21.08 -39.43 4.16
CA ASN A 557 -21.98 -40.11 5.09
C ASN A 557 -22.77 -39.12 5.96
N PRO A 558 -23.86 -39.56 6.63
CA PRO A 558 -24.69 -38.67 7.46
C PRO A 558 -23.97 -38.02 8.66
N GLY A 559 -22.76 -38.45 9.02
CA GLY A 559 -21.99 -37.85 10.11
C GLY A 559 -21.64 -36.36 9.88
N PHE A 560 -21.51 -35.91 8.62
CA PHE A 560 -21.16 -34.52 8.31
C PHE A 560 -22.16 -33.51 8.87
N VAL A 561 -23.46 -33.84 8.87
CA VAL A 561 -24.50 -32.95 9.40
C VAL A 561 -24.61 -33.01 10.94
N LEU A 562 -24.15 -34.09 11.55
CA LEU A 562 -24.19 -34.26 13.00
C LEU A 562 -23.18 -33.36 13.72
N SER A 563 -22.05 -33.00 13.08
CA SER A 563 -21.05 -32.08 13.66
C SER A 563 -21.67 -30.71 13.99
N GLY A 564 -22.35 -30.10 13.02
CA GLY A 564 -23.04 -28.81 13.22
C GLY A 564 -24.25 -28.95 14.15
N MET A 565 -25.06 -30.00 13.96
CA MET A 565 -26.26 -30.23 14.76
C MET A 565 -25.96 -30.45 16.25
N THR A 566 -24.89 -31.19 16.57
CA THR A 566 -24.51 -31.46 17.96
C THR A 566 -23.99 -30.21 18.64
N ARG A 567 -23.20 -29.38 17.94
CA ARG A 567 -22.77 -28.06 18.44
C ARG A 567 -23.96 -27.16 18.75
N ALA A 568 -24.96 -27.10 17.87
CA ALA A 568 -26.18 -26.33 18.09
C ALA A 568 -26.97 -26.87 19.30
N CYS A 569 -27.18 -28.19 19.39
CA CYS A 569 -27.83 -28.82 20.54
C CYS A 569 -27.11 -28.53 21.85
N ALA A 570 -25.78 -28.61 21.88
CA ALA A 570 -24.98 -28.34 23.07
C ALA A 570 -25.10 -26.86 23.52
N ALA A 571 -25.14 -25.93 22.57
CA ALA A 571 -25.32 -24.50 22.86
C ALA A 571 -26.75 -24.17 23.34
N GLU A 572 -27.78 -24.79 22.76
CA GLU A 572 -29.19 -24.47 23.07
C GLU A 572 -29.76 -25.25 24.28
N LEU A 573 -29.17 -26.39 24.63
CA LEU A 573 -29.71 -27.33 25.63
C LEU A 573 -28.70 -27.59 26.77
N PRO A 574 -28.34 -26.59 27.58
CA PRO A 574 -27.29 -26.71 28.61
C PRO A 574 -27.62 -27.73 29.72
N GLN A 575 -28.89 -28.14 29.85
CA GLN A 575 -29.32 -29.20 30.78
C GLN A 575 -28.99 -30.62 30.30
N LEU A 576 -28.51 -30.79 29.07
CA LEU A 576 -28.02 -32.05 28.52
C LEU A 576 -26.53 -31.93 28.24
N SER A 577 -25.80 -33.02 28.43
CA SER A 577 -24.36 -33.09 28.21
C SER A 577 -24.08 -33.76 26.88
N PHE A 578 -23.27 -33.12 26.03
CA PHE A 578 -22.94 -33.61 24.69
C PHE A 578 -21.43 -33.73 24.51
N GLN A 579 -21.02 -34.77 23.77
CA GLN A 579 -19.66 -34.88 23.24
C GLN A 579 -19.71 -35.44 21.82
N MET A 580 -18.96 -34.82 20.92
CA MET A 580 -18.73 -35.29 19.56
C MET A 580 -17.39 -36.01 19.49
N ILE A 581 -17.36 -37.19 18.89
CA ILE A 581 -16.15 -37.98 18.68
C ILE A 581 -16.11 -38.41 17.23
N ASP A 582 -15.16 -37.90 16.45
CA ASP A 582 -14.99 -38.33 15.07
C ASP A 582 -13.94 -39.44 14.95
N MET A 583 -14.29 -40.52 14.26
CA MET A 583 -13.46 -41.71 14.09
C MET A 583 -12.81 -41.72 12.70
N GLY A 584 -11.48 -41.81 12.63
CA GLY A 584 -10.74 -41.94 11.38
C GLY A 584 -10.86 -43.34 10.76
N SER A 585 -10.93 -44.39 11.58
CA SER A 585 -11.17 -45.76 11.12
C SER A 585 -11.90 -46.61 12.19
N ALA A 586 -12.26 -47.85 11.83
CA ALA A 586 -12.78 -48.86 12.76
C ALA A 586 -11.71 -49.91 13.13
N SER A 587 -10.43 -49.54 13.08
CA SER A 587 -9.31 -50.42 13.44
C SER A 587 -9.33 -50.78 14.93
N PHE A 588 -8.58 -51.82 15.31
CA PHE A 588 -8.47 -52.23 16.71
C PHE A 588 -7.89 -51.12 17.60
N GLU A 589 -6.87 -50.42 17.08
CA GLU A 589 -6.21 -49.30 17.75
C GLU A 589 -7.17 -48.13 17.96
N ASP A 590 -7.95 -47.76 16.96
CA ASP A 590 -8.93 -46.66 17.06
C ASP A 590 -10.08 -47.03 18.00
N ILE A 591 -10.58 -48.26 17.97
CA ILE A 591 -11.61 -48.71 18.92
C ILE A 591 -11.07 -48.69 20.36
N ARG A 592 -9.81 -49.06 20.58
CA ARG A 592 -9.18 -48.97 21.91
C ARG A 592 -9.06 -47.52 22.39
N ALA A 593 -8.66 -46.61 21.51
CA ALA A 593 -8.61 -45.18 21.81
C ALA A 593 -10.01 -44.60 22.08
N LEU A 594 -11.03 -45.00 21.31
CA LEU A 594 -12.43 -44.63 21.57
C LEU A 594 -12.90 -45.12 22.95
N VAL A 595 -12.58 -46.35 23.35
CA VAL A 595 -12.89 -46.86 24.69
C VAL A 595 -12.21 -46.04 25.78
N GLN A 596 -10.98 -45.56 25.53
CA GLN A 596 -10.30 -44.65 26.45
C GLN A 596 -11.01 -43.29 26.51
N VAL A 597 -11.47 -42.73 25.38
CA VAL A 597 -12.30 -41.52 25.33
C VAL A 597 -13.54 -41.66 26.21
N LEU A 598 -14.29 -42.76 26.01
CA LEU A 598 -15.52 -43.03 26.75
C LEU A 598 -15.33 -43.10 28.27
N ARG A 599 -14.14 -43.55 28.73
CA ARG A 599 -13.87 -43.78 30.16
C ARG A 599 -13.19 -42.60 30.86
N SER A 600 -12.33 -41.88 30.16
CA SER A 600 -11.41 -40.93 30.80
C SER A 600 -11.65 -39.47 30.40
N TYR A 601 -12.42 -39.19 29.33
CA TYR A 601 -12.57 -37.84 28.79
C TYR A 601 -14.02 -37.35 28.99
N PRO A 602 -14.29 -36.59 30.06
CA PRO A 602 -15.63 -36.13 30.37
C PRO A 602 -16.09 -35.04 29.39
N CYS A 603 -17.37 -35.08 29.03
CA CYS A 603 -17.96 -34.24 27.98
C CYS A 603 -17.79 -32.72 28.24
N HIS A 604 -17.92 -32.29 29.49
CA HIS A 604 -17.78 -30.86 29.86
C HIS A 604 -16.37 -30.29 29.65
N LYS A 605 -15.33 -31.14 29.66
CA LYS A 605 -13.94 -30.74 29.46
C LYS A 605 -13.49 -30.95 28.01
N TYR A 606 -14.02 -31.99 27.38
CA TYR A 606 -13.69 -32.40 26.02
C TYR A 606 -14.98 -32.56 25.20
N PRO A 607 -15.58 -31.45 24.74
CA PRO A 607 -16.83 -31.50 23.98
C PRO A 607 -16.65 -32.05 22.57
N GLU A 608 -15.44 -31.95 21.99
CA GLU A 608 -15.10 -32.46 20.66
C GLU A 608 -13.74 -33.17 20.71
N LEU A 609 -13.68 -34.35 20.10
CA LEU A 609 -12.49 -35.19 20.01
C LEU A 609 -12.43 -35.88 18.64
N VAL A 610 -11.22 -36.20 18.20
CA VAL A 610 -10.96 -37.01 17.00
C VAL A 610 -10.09 -38.20 17.39
N VAL A 611 -10.45 -39.39 16.95
CA VAL A 611 -9.66 -40.61 17.14
C VAL A 611 -9.13 -41.05 15.79
N LYS A 612 -7.81 -41.11 15.65
CA LYS A 612 -7.16 -41.49 14.39
C LYS A 612 -5.82 -42.17 14.65
N GLU A 613 -5.60 -43.31 14.00
CA GLU A 613 -4.37 -44.09 14.10
C GLU A 613 -3.99 -44.43 15.56
N GLY A 614 -4.99 -44.75 16.39
CA GLY A 614 -4.84 -45.05 17.81
C GLY A 614 -4.56 -43.84 18.70
N LYS A 615 -4.55 -42.62 18.15
CA LYS A 615 -4.33 -41.37 18.89
C LYS A 615 -5.64 -40.66 19.18
N ILE A 616 -5.68 -39.95 20.31
CA ILE A 616 -6.78 -39.06 20.68
C ILE A 616 -6.31 -37.63 20.44
N LEU A 617 -7.03 -36.92 19.59
CA LEU A 617 -6.74 -35.58 19.13
C LEU A 617 -7.84 -34.64 19.59
N LYS A 618 -7.46 -33.42 19.98
CA LYS A 618 -8.38 -32.34 20.32
C LYS A 618 -8.35 -31.28 19.21
N PRO A 619 -9.49 -30.93 18.60
CA PRO A 619 -9.56 -29.80 17.69
C PRO A 619 -9.48 -28.47 18.45
N GLU A 620 -8.65 -27.55 17.94
CA GLU A 620 -8.49 -26.19 18.44
C GLU A 620 -8.64 -25.21 17.29
N ILE A 621 -9.49 -24.20 17.47
CA ILE A 621 -9.68 -23.15 16.46
C ILE A 621 -8.46 -22.23 16.52
N THR A 622 -7.69 -22.19 15.43
CA THR A 622 -6.49 -21.36 15.27
C THR A 622 -6.64 -20.43 14.08
N HIS A 623 -5.97 -19.27 14.12
CA HIS A 623 -5.91 -18.40 12.95
C HIS A 623 -5.20 -19.08 11.80
N THR A 624 -5.76 -18.98 10.60
CA THR A 624 -5.13 -19.51 9.38
C THR A 624 -3.95 -18.62 8.99
N PRO A 625 -2.70 -19.10 9.09
CA PRO A 625 -1.57 -18.33 8.59
C PRO A 625 -1.67 -18.25 7.07
N LEU A 626 -1.63 -17.03 6.53
CA LEU A 626 -1.47 -16.86 5.10
C LEU A 626 -0.06 -17.31 4.72
N PRO A 627 0.12 -18.04 3.59
CA PRO A 627 1.43 -18.11 2.99
C PRO A 627 1.81 -16.67 2.65
N THR A 628 2.90 -16.18 3.25
CA THR A 628 3.57 -14.97 2.79
C THR A 628 3.73 -15.14 1.29
N MET A 629 3.23 -14.20 0.47
CA MET A 629 3.54 -14.15 -0.97
C MET A 629 5.03 -13.83 -1.21
N ALA A 630 5.92 -14.30 -0.34
CA ALA A 630 7.32 -14.49 -0.62
C ALA A 630 7.39 -15.60 -1.67
N ILE A 631 7.31 -15.19 -2.94
CA ILE A 631 7.90 -15.82 -4.12
C ILE A 631 8.02 -17.34 -3.92
N SER A 632 6.88 -18.04 -3.85
CA SER A 632 6.94 -19.49 -3.92
C SER A 632 7.31 -19.80 -5.36
N SER A 633 8.57 -20.15 -5.59
CA SER A 633 9.04 -20.77 -6.82
C SER A 633 8.37 -22.14 -6.94
N THR A 634 7.08 -22.16 -7.21
CA THR A 634 6.35 -23.37 -7.53
C THR A 634 6.76 -23.77 -8.94
N ASN A 635 7.44 -24.90 -9.07
CA ASN A 635 7.60 -25.57 -10.35
C ASN A 635 6.21 -26.04 -10.78
N ILE A 636 5.50 -25.23 -11.57
CA ILE A 636 4.19 -25.61 -12.07
C ILE A 636 4.38 -26.33 -13.40
N HIS A 637 4.16 -27.64 -13.41
CA HIS A 637 3.90 -28.39 -14.64
C HIS A 637 2.50 -28.01 -15.14
N MET A 638 2.41 -27.09 -16.11
CA MET A 638 1.15 -26.52 -16.59
C MET A 638 0.63 -27.19 -17.88
N LEU A 639 -0.68 -27.44 -17.93
CA LEU A 639 -1.41 -28.11 -19.02
C LEU A 639 -2.19 -27.16 -19.97
N HIS A 640 -2.15 -25.82 -19.79
CA HIS A 640 -2.96 -24.85 -20.57
C HIS A 640 -2.24 -23.53 -20.94
N ASP A 641 -2.68 -22.89 -22.03
CA ASP A 641 -2.23 -21.59 -22.59
C ASP A 641 -2.45 -20.41 -21.62
N GLN A 642 -1.61 -20.28 -20.60
CA GLN A 642 -1.57 -19.07 -19.77
C GLN A 642 -0.68 -17.98 -20.38
N VAL A 643 -1.08 -16.72 -20.20
CA VAL A 643 -0.29 -15.56 -20.60
C VAL A 643 0.75 -15.25 -19.53
N PHE A 644 2.02 -15.25 -19.93
CA PHE A 644 3.13 -14.87 -19.09
C PHE A 644 3.93 -13.74 -19.72
N MET A 645 4.66 -13.04 -18.89
CA MET A 645 5.64 -12.01 -19.24
C MET A 645 7.02 -12.49 -18.85
N LEU A 646 7.99 -12.36 -19.76
CA LEU A 646 9.39 -12.57 -19.44
C LEU A 646 9.97 -11.30 -18.81
N GLN A 647 10.85 -11.50 -17.83
CA GLN A 647 11.53 -10.41 -17.13
C GLN A 647 12.96 -10.81 -16.76
N THR A 648 13.85 -9.84 -16.62
CA THR A 648 15.26 -10.04 -16.26
C THR A 648 15.64 -9.22 -15.02
N SER A 649 16.58 -9.70 -14.22
CA SER A 649 17.01 -8.98 -13.01
C SER A 649 17.90 -7.77 -13.27
N ASP A 650 18.49 -7.68 -14.47
CA ASP A 650 19.39 -6.58 -14.81
C ASP A 650 18.89 -5.86 -16.07
N PRO A 651 18.76 -4.53 -16.04
CA PRO A 651 18.26 -3.74 -17.15
C PRO A 651 19.27 -3.54 -18.24
N HIS A 652 20.46 -4.12 -18.23
CA HIS A 652 21.46 -3.96 -19.28
C HIS A 652 21.88 -5.31 -19.87
N ILE A 653 21.77 -6.37 -19.07
CA ILE A 653 22.13 -7.73 -19.46
C ILE A 653 20.99 -8.65 -19.08
N MET A 654 20.55 -9.48 -20.03
CA MET A 654 19.55 -10.50 -19.75
C MET A 654 20.11 -11.58 -18.81
N THR A 655 19.90 -11.37 -17.50
CA THR A 655 20.31 -12.23 -16.39
C THR A 655 19.09 -12.66 -15.57
N ASN A 656 19.18 -13.84 -14.94
CA ASN A 656 18.10 -14.42 -14.13
C ASN A 656 16.71 -14.33 -14.78
N LEU A 657 16.64 -14.67 -16.07
CA LEU A 657 15.40 -14.63 -16.83
C LEU A 657 14.32 -15.44 -16.12
N SER A 658 13.20 -14.79 -15.82
CA SER A 658 12.06 -15.41 -15.14
C SER A 658 10.77 -15.06 -15.88
N ALA A 659 9.71 -15.80 -15.58
CA ALA A 659 8.38 -15.57 -16.12
C ALA A 659 7.41 -15.24 -15.00
N THR A 660 6.60 -14.20 -15.17
CA THR A 660 5.50 -13.85 -14.28
C THR A 660 4.17 -14.04 -15.00
N GLN A 661 3.19 -14.60 -14.31
CA GLN A 661 1.84 -14.71 -14.85
C GLN A 661 1.24 -13.31 -14.98
N VAL A 662 0.57 -13.05 -16.11
CA VAL A 662 -0.12 -11.77 -16.35
C VAL A 662 -1.60 -12.06 -16.51
N ASP A 663 -2.43 -11.25 -15.85
CA ASP A 663 -3.87 -11.33 -16.04
C ASP A 663 -4.24 -11.00 -17.49
N ASN A 664 -5.13 -11.81 -18.04
CA ASN A 664 -5.50 -11.85 -19.47
C ASN A 664 -6.26 -10.59 -19.97
N SER A 665 -6.24 -9.48 -19.22
CA SER A 665 -7.02 -8.26 -19.43
C SER A 665 -6.37 -7.25 -20.37
N VAL A 666 -5.64 -7.73 -21.39
CA VAL A 666 -5.18 -6.84 -22.47
C VAL A 666 -6.37 -6.52 -23.37
N GLU A 667 -7.21 -5.60 -22.93
CA GLU A 667 -8.24 -5.02 -23.80
C GLU A 667 -7.55 -4.20 -24.90
N LEU A 668 -7.98 -4.40 -26.15
CA LEU A 668 -7.63 -3.57 -27.29
C LEU A 668 -8.27 -2.17 -27.10
N LYS A 669 -7.67 -1.33 -26.24
CA LYS A 669 -8.21 -0.01 -25.86
C LYS A 669 -8.20 1.03 -26.99
N GLN A 670 -7.55 0.75 -28.13
CA GLN A 670 -7.38 1.72 -29.24
C GLN A 670 -7.67 1.10 -30.62
N GLY A 671 -8.45 1.81 -31.45
CA GLY A 671 -8.92 1.34 -32.76
C GLY A 671 -7.84 1.09 -33.83
N LYS A 672 -6.62 1.62 -33.66
CA LYS A 672 -5.51 1.53 -34.65
C LYS A 672 -4.47 0.44 -34.36
N ASN A 673 -4.71 -0.40 -33.35
CA ASN A 673 -3.75 -1.41 -32.90
C ASN A 673 -4.13 -2.80 -33.39
N ILE A 674 -3.17 -3.73 -33.34
CA ILE A 674 -3.39 -5.17 -33.55
C ILE A 674 -2.86 -5.93 -32.35
N GLU A 675 -3.50 -7.05 -32.02
CA GLU A 675 -2.98 -8.01 -31.04
C GLU A 675 -2.23 -9.11 -31.79
N LEU A 676 -1.04 -9.45 -31.30
CA LEU A 676 -0.20 -10.51 -31.82
C LEU A 676 0.01 -11.58 -30.73
N HIS A 677 -0.16 -12.85 -31.11
CA HIS A 677 0.44 -13.94 -30.38
C HIS A 677 1.91 -14.07 -30.80
N LEU A 678 2.83 -13.84 -29.87
CA LEU A 678 4.26 -13.85 -30.14
C LEU A 678 4.76 -15.27 -30.39
N LYS A 679 5.55 -15.43 -31.46
CA LYS A 679 6.23 -16.70 -31.80
C LYS A 679 7.72 -16.62 -31.54
N LYS A 680 8.35 -15.49 -31.87
CA LYS A 680 9.79 -15.27 -31.68
C LYS A 680 10.06 -13.84 -31.27
N ILE A 681 11.11 -13.68 -30.47
CA ILE A 681 11.71 -12.41 -30.09
C ILE A 681 13.17 -12.44 -30.53
N CYS A 682 13.73 -11.30 -30.93
CA CYS A 682 15.17 -11.18 -31.15
C CYS A 682 15.79 -10.48 -29.94
N VAL A 683 16.77 -11.13 -29.31
CA VAL A 683 17.58 -10.50 -28.26
C VAL A 683 18.72 -9.76 -28.93
N HIS A 684 18.86 -8.48 -28.61
CA HIS A 684 19.86 -7.59 -29.17
C HIS A 684 21.15 -7.64 -28.36
N SER A 685 22.29 -7.40 -29.02
CA SER A 685 23.56 -7.18 -28.33
C SER A 685 23.60 -5.78 -27.70
N SER A 686 24.52 -5.59 -26.75
CA SER A 686 24.69 -4.32 -26.00
C SER A 686 25.07 -3.11 -26.87
N ASP A 687 25.36 -3.33 -28.16
CA ASP A 687 25.67 -2.30 -29.14
C ASP A 687 24.49 -1.83 -30.01
N TYR A 688 23.28 -2.35 -29.77
CA TYR A 688 22.08 -1.95 -30.52
C TYR A 688 20.95 -1.36 -29.69
N PHE A 689 20.67 -1.87 -28.48
CA PHE A 689 19.47 -1.64 -27.62
C PHE A 689 18.46 -2.82 -27.61
N PRO A 690 17.73 -3.13 -26.51
CA PRO A 690 17.94 -2.84 -25.09
C PRO A 690 18.00 -4.13 -24.26
N VAL A 691 18.72 -4.07 -23.16
CA VAL A 691 17.92 -3.99 -21.95
C VAL A 691 18.10 -2.52 -21.53
N SER A 692 17.01 -1.89 -21.13
CA SER A 692 16.76 -0.45 -20.92
C SER A 692 17.94 0.56 -20.80
N ILE A 693 17.89 1.57 -21.69
CA ILE A 693 18.50 2.92 -21.69
C ILE A 693 20.02 3.02 -21.93
N SER A 694 20.41 3.39 -23.15
CA SER A 694 21.81 3.64 -23.53
C SER A 694 21.94 4.94 -24.31
N ASP A 695 22.59 5.97 -23.74
CA ASP A 695 23.09 7.11 -24.53
C ASP A 695 24.48 7.60 -24.16
N LEU A 696 24.96 7.31 -22.95
CA LEU A 696 26.33 7.57 -22.49
C LEU A 696 26.69 6.48 -21.47
N ASN A 697 27.97 6.35 -21.11
CA ASN A 697 28.50 5.44 -20.06
C ASN A 697 27.40 5.08 -19.05
N TYR A 698 26.94 3.83 -19.07
CA TYR A 698 25.69 3.34 -18.48
C TYR A 698 25.41 3.80 -17.03
N GLY A 699 26.43 4.14 -16.24
CA GLY A 699 26.26 4.74 -14.91
C GLY A 699 25.59 6.12 -14.91
N GLN A 700 25.63 6.85 -16.03
CA GLN A 700 25.19 8.25 -16.12
C GLN A 700 23.77 8.49 -16.65
N THR A 701 23.01 7.43 -16.93
CA THR A 701 21.63 7.54 -17.47
C THR A 701 20.61 6.83 -16.60
N LEU A 702 21.04 5.81 -15.84
CA LEU A 702 20.24 4.95 -14.97
C LEU A 702 20.85 4.82 -13.56
N TYR A 703 20.59 5.80 -12.72
CA TYR A 703 21.13 5.85 -11.37
C TYR A 703 20.47 4.84 -10.44
N TRP A 704 21.26 4.37 -9.47
CA TRP A 704 20.90 3.43 -8.42
C TRP A 704 20.31 2.09 -8.90
N ASN A 705 20.56 1.74 -10.16
CA ASN A 705 20.02 0.52 -10.71
C ASN A 705 20.49 -0.74 -9.98
N LYS A 706 21.75 -0.75 -9.53
CA LYS A 706 22.30 -1.85 -8.73
C LYS A 706 21.57 -2.09 -7.39
N HIS A 707 20.73 -1.14 -6.97
CA HIS A 707 19.94 -1.22 -5.75
C HIS A 707 18.51 -1.73 -5.98
N THR A 708 18.07 -1.86 -7.24
CA THR A 708 16.71 -2.26 -7.55
C THR A 708 16.53 -3.76 -7.41
N ASN A 709 15.46 -4.19 -6.74
CA ASN A 709 15.02 -5.59 -6.71
C ASN A 709 13.95 -5.90 -7.78
N GLU A 710 13.54 -4.90 -8.56
CA GLU A 710 12.54 -5.07 -9.62
C GLU A 710 13.16 -5.68 -10.88
N ASN A 711 12.45 -6.63 -11.49
CA ASN A 711 12.86 -7.20 -12.76
C ASN A 711 12.33 -6.34 -13.93
N HIS A 712 13.13 -6.26 -14.99
CA HIS A 712 12.87 -5.47 -16.19
C HIS A 712 12.14 -6.29 -17.25
N LYS A 713 11.15 -5.66 -17.89
CA LYS A 713 10.17 -6.32 -18.77
C LYS A 713 10.47 -6.14 -20.25
N LEU A 714 11.20 -5.10 -20.61
CA LEU A 714 11.60 -4.80 -21.99
C LEU A 714 12.89 -5.59 -22.32
N LEU A 715 12.72 -6.73 -22.98
CA LEU A 715 13.81 -7.67 -23.29
C LEU A 715 14.29 -7.64 -24.74
N ALA A 716 13.47 -7.10 -25.62
CA ALA A 716 13.65 -7.15 -27.06
C ALA A 716 12.87 -6.01 -27.71
N LEU A 717 13.34 -5.55 -28.87
CA LEU A 717 12.57 -4.65 -29.74
C LEU A 717 11.88 -5.36 -30.89
N ASP A 718 12.45 -6.46 -31.36
CA ASP A 718 11.98 -7.13 -32.55
C ASP A 718 11.20 -8.39 -32.23
N PHE A 719 10.08 -8.51 -32.92
CA PHE A 719 9.09 -9.54 -32.65
C PHE A 719 8.57 -10.11 -33.96
N SER A 720 8.27 -11.41 -33.95
CA SER A 720 7.41 -12.04 -34.95
C SER A 720 6.27 -12.80 -34.30
N GLY A 721 5.11 -12.75 -34.93
CA GLY A 721 3.90 -13.33 -34.36
C GLY A 721 2.76 -13.49 -35.36
N THR A 722 1.66 -14.03 -34.86
CA THR A 722 0.41 -14.16 -35.62
C THR A 722 -0.61 -13.19 -35.07
N VAL A 723 -1.28 -12.45 -35.95
CA VAL A 723 -2.38 -11.55 -35.56
C VAL A 723 -3.54 -12.37 -34.99
N THR A 724 -3.94 -12.09 -33.75
CA THR A 724 -5.09 -12.71 -33.06
C THR A 724 -6.31 -11.80 -33.04
N ALA A 725 -6.12 -10.48 -33.00
CA ALA A 725 -7.19 -9.49 -33.08
C ALA A 725 -6.74 -8.23 -33.83
N VAL A 726 -7.70 -7.52 -34.43
CA VAL A 726 -7.46 -6.33 -35.24
C VAL A 726 -8.39 -5.22 -34.78
N GLY A 727 -7.84 -4.04 -34.48
CA GLY A 727 -8.61 -2.85 -34.11
C GLY A 727 -9.52 -2.37 -35.24
N LYS A 728 -10.63 -1.70 -34.87
CA LYS A 728 -11.70 -1.30 -35.80
C LYS A 728 -11.23 -0.40 -36.96
N ASP A 729 -10.15 0.36 -36.77
CA ASP A 729 -9.62 1.33 -37.74
C ASP A 729 -8.44 0.76 -38.56
N VAL A 730 -8.16 -0.54 -38.47
CA VAL A 730 -7.04 -1.19 -39.16
C VAL A 730 -7.54 -2.00 -40.36
N SER A 731 -7.17 -1.59 -41.58
CA SER A 731 -7.51 -2.30 -42.82
C SER A 731 -6.36 -3.14 -43.40
N LYS A 732 -5.12 -2.87 -43.00
CA LYS A 732 -3.89 -3.50 -43.54
C LYS A 732 -3.74 -4.97 -43.16
N PHE A 733 -4.25 -5.39 -41.99
CA PHE A 733 -4.04 -6.71 -41.40
C PHE A 733 -5.35 -7.47 -41.18
N LYS A 734 -5.25 -8.80 -41.14
CA LYS A 734 -6.35 -9.71 -40.79
C LYS A 734 -5.88 -10.73 -39.76
N VAL A 735 -6.81 -11.25 -38.97
CA VAL A 735 -6.54 -12.37 -38.05
C VAL A 735 -5.92 -13.54 -38.82
N GLY A 736 -4.84 -14.10 -38.29
CA GLY A 736 -4.04 -15.13 -38.93
C GLY A 736 -2.84 -14.63 -39.76
N ASP A 737 -2.74 -13.33 -40.06
CA ASP A 737 -1.56 -12.78 -40.75
C ASP A 737 -0.29 -12.97 -39.89
N HIS A 738 0.82 -13.35 -40.54
CA HIS A 738 2.14 -13.33 -39.91
C HIS A 738 2.80 -11.95 -40.07
N VAL A 739 3.23 -11.41 -38.94
CA VAL A 739 3.74 -10.04 -38.81
C VAL A 739 5.11 -10.06 -38.16
N VAL A 740 5.98 -9.16 -38.63
CA VAL A 740 7.23 -8.77 -37.98
C VAL A 740 7.16 -7.29 -37.61
N SER A 741 7.75 -6.91 -36.49
CA SER A 741 7.71 -5.54 -35.96
C SER A 741 8.97 -5.23 -35.17
N CYS A 742 9.36 -3.96 -35.15
CA CYS A 742 10.34 -3.38 -34.22
C CYS A 742 9.61 -2.33 -33.38
N TYR A 743 9.38 -2.58 -32.08
CA TYR A 743 8.67 -1.65 -31.19
C TYR A 743 8.91 -2.00 -29.71
N PRO A 744 9.12 -1.04 -28.80
CA PRO A 744 9.37 -1.34 -27.39
C PRO A 744 8.11 -1.85 -26.68
N VAL A 745 7.99 -3.16 -26.51
CA VAL A 745 6.94 -3.79 -25.68
C VAL A 745 7.54 -4.87 -24.79
N ALA A 746 6.89 -5.08 -23.64
CA ALA A 746 7.20 -6.22 -22.78
C ALA A 746 7.06 -7.54 -23.54
N ALA A 747 7.98 -8.47 -23.31
CA ALA A 747 7.99 -9.77 -23.96
C ALA A 747 6.95 -10.71 -23.33
N THR A 748 5.70 -10.60 -23.76
CA THR A 748 4.57 -11.41 -23.30
C THR A 748 4.12 -12.41 -24.37
N THR A 749 3.37 -13.46 -24.01
CA THR A 749 2.83 -14.38 -25.04
C THR A 749 1.82 -13.71 -25.99
N LYS A 750 1.21 -12.59 -25.57
CA LYS A 750 0.34 -11.73 -26.38
C LYS A 750 0.69 -10.26 -26.21
N VAL A 751 1.02 -9.59 -27.30
CA VAL A 751 1.36 -8.15 -27.30
C VAL A 751 0.36 -7.36 -28.15
N VAL A 752 0.11 -6.11 -27.78
CA VAL A 752 -0.66 -5.16 -28.59
C VAL A 752 0.29 -4.12 -29.17
N LEU A 753 0.26 -3.96 -30.49
CA LEU A 753 1.14 -3.05 -31.22
C LEU A 753 0.36 -2.11 -32.13
N PRO A 754 0.82 -0.88 -32.34
CA PRO A 754 0.28 -0.01 -33.39
C PRO A 754 0.43 -0.67 -34.77
N ALA A 755 -0.62 -0.70 -35.58
CA ALA A 755 -0.56 -1.32 -36.91
C ALA A 755 0.48 -0.65 -37.84
N ALA A 756 0.85 0.61 -37.56
CA ALA A 756 1.81 1.39 -38.35
C ALA A 756 3.23 0.81 -38.31
N VAL A 757 3.63 0.22 -37.17
CA VAL A 757 5.00 -0.31 -36.96
C VAL A 757 5.14 -1.78 -37.40
N CYS A 758 4.03 -2.38 -37.82
CA CYS A 758 3.95 -3.77 -38.22
C CYS A 758 4.11 -3.96 -39.75
N CYS A 759 4.80 -5.03 -40.13
CA CYS A 759 5.00 -5.45 -41.52
C CYS A 759 4.55 -6.89 -41.75
N LYS A 760 3.84 -7.16 -42.87
CA LYS A 760 3.49 -8.54 -43.25
C LYS A 760 4.75 -9.29 -43.67
N ALA A 761 5.02 -10.40 -43.00
CA ALA A 761 6.23 -11.16 -43.22
C ALA A 761 6.31 -11.82 -44.62
N LYS A 762 5.18 -11.94 -45.34
CA LYS A 762 5.15 -12.50 -46.71
C LYS A 762 6.10 -11.80 -47.69
N ARG A 763 6.40 -10.51 -47.49
CA ARG A 763 7.33 -9.75 -48.35
C ARG A 763 8.80 -9.96 -47.99
N LEU A 764 9.10 -10.40 -46.77
CA LEU A 764 10.45 -10.55 -46.22
C LEU A 764 10.46 -11.82 -45.35
N SER A 765 10.25 -12.98 -46.00
CA SER A 765 9.98 -14.24 -45.30
C SER A 765 11.11 -14.68 -44.38
N PHE A 766 12.36 -14.28 -44.64
CA PHE A 766 13.51 -14.56 -43.77
C PHE A 766 13.37 -13.94 -42.37
N LEU A 767 12.63 -12.82 -42.23
CA LEU A 767 12.38 -12.19 -40.94
C LEU A 767 11.41 -12.99 -40.04
N ASN A 768 10.72 -14.00 -40.59
CA ASN A 768 9.99 -14.96 -39.75
C ASN A 768 10.95 -15.87 -38.97
N GLU A 769 12.13 -16.13 -39.52
CA GLU A 769 13.11 -16.99 -38.86
C GLU A 769 13.90 -16.21 -37.81
N ILE A 770 14.36 -15.02 -38.20
CA ILE A 770 15.16 -14.10 -37.37
C ILE A 770 14.52 -12.71 -37.51
N PRO A 771 13.64 -12.29 -36.59
CA PRO A 771 13.03 -10.97 -36.66
C PRO A 771 14.05 -9.93 -36.24
N CYS A 772 14.92 -9.46 -37.13
CA CYS A 772 15.88 -8.39 -36.87
C CYS A 772 15.51 -7.13 -37.69
N VAL A 773 14.25 -6.69 -37.55
CA VAL A 773 13.72 -5.53 -38.30
C VAL A 773 14.51 -4.28 -37.93
N SER A 774 14.83 -4.15 -36.64
CA SER A 774 15.57 -3.04 -36.06
C SER A 774 16.93 -2.81 -36.75
N TYR A 775 17.75 -3.87 -36.93
CA TYR A 775 19.05 -3.78 -37.60
C TYR A 775 18.96 -3.24 -39.02
N MET A 776 17.90 -3.60 -39.75
CA MET A 776 17.68 -3.12 -41.11
C MET A 776 17.25 -1.65 -41.13
N VAL A 777 16.40 -1.24 -40.19
CA VAL A 777 15.97 0.15 -40.03
C VAL A 777 17.16 1.03 -39.66
N LEU A 778 17.96 0.64 -38.66
CA LEU A 778 19.13 1.42 -38.25
C LEU A 778 20.17 1.53 -39.38
N ALA A 779 20.44 0.43 -40.08
CA ALA A 779 21.35 0.48 -41.22
C ALA A 779 20.87 1.43 -42.32
N TRP A 780 19.57 1.50 -42.56
CA TRP A 780 18.97 2.46 -43.49
C TRP A 780 19.15 3.90 -43.00
N GLU A 781 18.75 4.20 -41.77
CA GLU A 781 18.90 5.54 -41.18
C GLU A 781 20.34 6.03 -41.21
N ILE A 782 21.30 5.20 -40.81
CA ILE A 782 22.72 5.58 -40.80
C ILE A 782 23.25 5.80 -42.22
N LEU A 783 23.04 4.83 -43.12
CA LEU A 783 23.77 4.80 -44.40
C LEU A 783 23.07 5.59 -45.52
N HIS A 784 21.76 5.81 -45.41
CA HIS A 784 20.97 6.51 -46.44
C HIS A 784 20.47 7.88 -46.00
N GLU A 785 20.07 8.06 -44.74
CA GLU A 785 19.54 9.35 -44.25
C GLU A 785 20.65 10.21 -43.60
N ALA A 786 21.42 9.66 -42.67
CA ALA A 786 22.42 10.41 -41.90
C ALA A 786 23.73 10.64 -42.67
N LEU A 787 24.23 9.62 -43.38
CA LEU A 787 25.45 9.72 -44.18
C LEU A 787 25.15 10.11 -45.64
N PRO A 788 26.04 10.87 -46.29
CA PRO A 788 25.87 11.19 -47.71
C PRO A 788 26.00 9.94 -48.57
N ARG A 789 25.25 9.88 -49.68
CA ARG A 789 25.36 8.81 -50.68
C ARG A 789 26.82 8.56 -51.07
N ALA A 790 27.27 7.32 -50.93
CA ALA A 790 28.66 6.95 -51.19
C ALA A 790 29.00 7.12 -52.68
N LYS A 791 30.19 7.65 -52.96
CA LYS A 791 30.89 7.45 -54.24
C LYS A 791 31.79 6.21 -54.07
N GLN A 792 31.99 5.42 -55.13
CA GLN A 792 32.78 4.18 -55.06
C GLN A 792 34.11 4.40 -54.30
N GLN A 793 34.42 3.49 -53.36
CA GLN A 793 35.66 3.44 -52.55
C GLN A 793 35.82 4.43 -51.39
N ARG A 794 34.77 5.10 -50.90
CA ARG A 794 34.86 5.87 -49.64
C ARG A 794 35.01 4.95 -48.43
N LYS A 795 35.88 5.29 -47.49
CA LYS A 795 36.05 4.54 -46.24
C LYS A 795 35.13 5.04 -45.13
N LEU A 796 34.52 4.12 -44.40
CA LEU A 796 33.62 4.35 -43.26
C LEU A 796 34.21 3.68 -42.02
N GLY A 797 34.39 4.44 -40.93
CA GLY A 797 34.75 3.90 -39.63
C GLY A 797 33.50 3.57 -38.82
N ILE A 798 33.40 2.36 -38.27
CA ILE A 798 32.35 2.00 -37.31
C ILE A 798 33.01 1.62 -35.98
N PHE A 799 32.59 2.28 -34.91
CA PHE A 799 33.08 2.06 -33.54
C PHE A 799 32.01 1.31 -32.75
N SER A 800 32.37 0.13 -32.25
CA SER A 800 31.52 -0.69 -31.39
C SER A 800 32.40 -1.37 -30.35
N THR A 801 31.87 -1.54 -29.14
CA THR A 801 32.51 -2.34 -28.10
C THR A 801 32.35 -3.85 -28.36
N VAL A 802 31.48 -4.23 -29.31
CA VAL A 802 31.18 -5.63 -29.68
C VAL A 802 31.28 -5.80 -31.21
N PRO A 803 32.48 -5.77 -31.80
CA PRO A 803 32.64 -5.76 -33.26
C PRO A 803 32.19 -7.05 -33.97
N ASP A 804 32.08 -8.15 -33.24
CA ASP A 804 31.61 -9.44 -33.75
C ASP A 804 30.08 -9.62 -33.61
N SER A 805 29.34 -8.54 -33.31
CA SER A 805 27.90 -8.59 -33.14
C SER A 805 27.14 -8.88 -34.45
N ALA A 806 25.90 -9.38 -34.32
CA ALA A 806 25.01 -9.58 -35.47
C ALA A 806 24.67 -8.25 -36.16
N LEU A 807 24.50 -7.17 -35.37
CA LEU A 807 24.31 -5.83 -35.90
C LEU A 807 25.48 -5.40 -36.77
N MET A 808 26.72 -5.56 -36.27
CA MET A 808 27.93 -5.18 -37.00
C MET A 808 28.03 -5.93 -38.32
N THR A 809 27.72 -7.22 -38.33
CA THR A 809 27.68 -8.03 -39.56
C THR A 809 26.68 -7.46 -40.58
N VAL A 810 25.47 -7.09 -40.12
CA VAL A 810 24.44 -6.48 -40.98
C VAL A 810 24.88 -5.11 -41.50
N LEU A 811 25.38 -4.23 -40.63
CA LEU A 811 25.85 -2.89 -40.99
C LEU A 811 26.99 -2.94 -42.00
N ILE A 812 28.00 -3.79 -41.77
CA ILE A 812 29.13 -3.96 -42.69
C ILE A 812 28.64 -4.45 -44.06
N ALA A 813 27.76 -5.45 -44.09
CA ALA A 813 27.23 -6.00 -45.34
C ALA A 813 26.45 -4.95 -46.14
N ILE A 814 25.58 -4.17 -45.48
CA ILE A 814 24.76 -3.13 -46.14
C ILE A 814 25.64 -1.94 -46.57
N ALA A 815 26.59 -1.52 -45.74
CA ALA A 815 27.53 -0.44 -46.07
C ALA A 815 28.39 -0.80 -47.29
N ASN A 816 28.95 -2.02 -47.33
CA ASN A 816 29.73 -2.52 -48.46
C ASN A 816 28.90 -2.56 -49.75
N ARG A 817 27.65 -3.04 -49.68
CA ARG A 817 26.73 -3.01 -50.83
C ARG A 817 26.33 -1.59 -51.26
N SER A 818 26.34 -0.65 -50.32
CA SER A 818 26.07 0.77 -50.56
C SER A 818 27.29 1.54 -51.08
N GLY A 819 28.44 0.88 -51.28
CA GLY A 819 29.65 1.46 -51.87
C GLY A 819 30.68 2.00 -50.87
N TRP A 820 30.48 1.78 -49.57
CA TRP A 820 31.47 2.08 -48.53
C TRP A 820 32.48 0.94 -48.36
N ASN A 821 33.69 1.27 -47.92
CA ASN A 821 34.68 0.31 -47.46
C ASN A 821 34.81 0.46 -45.93
N VAL A 822 34.30 -0.52 -45.19
CA VAL A 822 34.14 -0.40 -43.73
C VAL A 822 35.42 -0.82 -42.99
N ARG A 823 35.79 -0.03 -41.98
CA ARG A 823 36.80 -0.35 -40.97
C ARG A 823 36.16 -0.32 -39.59
N VAL A 824 36.41 -1.34 -38.79
CA VAL A 824 35.86 -1.48 -37.44
C VAL A 824 36.97 -1.24 -36.42
N SER A 825 36.68 -0.53 -35.33
CA SER A 825 37.60 -0.39 -34.20
C SER A 825 36.89 -0.49 -32.85
N MET A 826 37.57 -1.12 -31.88
CA MET A 826 37.15 -1.18 -30.48
C MET A 826 37.75 -0.06 -29.60
N GLN A 827 38.87 0.55 -30.02
CA GLN A 827 39.62 1.52 -29.21
C GLN A 827 39.98 2.76 -30.02
N ALA A 828 39.79 3.93 -29.41
CA ALA A 828 40.11 5.21 -30.01
C ALA A 828 41.64 5.48 -30.10
N ASP A 829 42.46 4.79 -29.32
CA ASP A 829 43.92 5.03 -29.29
C ASP A 829 44.66 4.43 -30.51
N GLN A 830 44.01 3.60 -31.36
CA GLN A 830 44.56 3.11 -32.64
C GLN A 830 44.37 4.10 -33.81
N LEU A 831 43.82 5.30 -33.55
CA LEU A 831 43.33 6.23 -34.59
C LEU A 831 44.40 7.06 -35.31
N SER A 832 45.64 7.14 -34.81
CA SER A 832 46.63 8.08 -35.35
C SER A 832 47.28 7.66 -36.68
N GLY A 833 47.10 6.41 -37.13
CA GLY A 833 47.66 5.90 -38.39
C GLY A 833 46.64 5.48 -39.45
N ASP A 834 45.67 4.62 -39.07
CA ASP A 834 44.87 3.83 -40.02
C ASP A 834 43.56 4.50 -40.52
N PHE A 835 43.12 5.59 -39.88
CA PHE A 835 41.82 6.24 -40.16
C PHE A 835 41.93 7.58 -40.88
N SER A 836 43.15 7.98 -41.30
CA SER A 836 43.40 9.24 -42.03
C SER A 836 42.62 9.37 -43.35
N GLU A 837 42.24 8.25 -43.96
CA GLU A 837 41.47 8.18 -45.21
C GLU A 837 39.95 7.96 -45.02
N VAL A 838 39.47 7.90 -43.77
CA VAL A 838 38.05 7.69 -43.45
C VAL A 838 37.28 9.01 -43.54
N VAL A 839 36.16 9.01 -44.27
CA VAL A 839 35.37 10.21 -44.55
C VAL A 839 34.14 10.32 -43.64
N GLY A 840 33.67 9.21 -43.08
CA GLY A 840 32.55 9.16 -42.14
C GLY A 840 32.83 8.22 -40.97
N ALA A 841 32.25 8.52 -39.81
CA ALA A 841 32.34 7.70 -38.61
C ALA A 841 30.95 7.44 -38.01
N VAL A 842 30.72 6.21 -37.57
CA VAL A 842 29.51 5.78 -36.86
C VAL A 842 29.93 5.28 -35.50
N LEU A 843 29.37 5.85 -34.43
CA LEU A 843 29.61 5.43 -33.06
C LEU A 843 28.36 4.71 -32.55
N LEU A 844 28.51 3.41 -32.31
CA LEU A 844 27.48 2.56 -31.71
C LEU A 844 27.65 2.52 -30.18
N PRO A 845 26.56 2.49 -29.42
CA PRO A 845 26.63 2.42 -27.97
C PRO A 845 27.27 1.10 -27.48
N PRO A 846 27.67 1.02 -26.21
CA PRO A 846 28.11 2.16 -25.42
C PRO A 846 29.34 2.84 -26.03
N TYR A 847 29.34 4.16 -26.05
CA TYR A 847 30.53 4.98 -26.32
C TYR A 847 30.76 5.97 -25.16
N ASN A 848 31.99 6.42 -24.99
CA ASN A 848 32.34 7.41 -23.97
C ASN A 848 32.76 8.74 -24.62
N VAL A 849 32.79 9.81 -23.80
CA VAL A 849 33.15 11.17 -24.23
C VAL A 849 34.52 11.19 -24.93
N LYS A 850 35.49 10.42 -24.44
CA LYS A 850 36.82 10.31 -25.03
C LYS A 850 36.78 9.75 -26.47
N THR A 851 35.95 8.73 -26.74
CA THR A 851 35.76 8.18 -28.09
C THR A 851 35.14 9.21 -29.03
N ALA A 852 34.17 10.00 -28.55
CA ALA A 852 33.56 11.08 -29.31
C ALA A 852 34.56 12.22 -29.63
N GLU A 853 35.34 12.66 -28.64
CA GLU A 853 36.40 13.67 -28.80
C GLU A 853 37.45 13.22 -29.80
N ILE A 854 37.90 11.96 -29.73
CA ILE A 854 38.93 11.47 -30.65
C ILE A 854 38.37 11.34 -32.07
N ALA A 855 37.17 10.81 -32.26
CA ALA A 855 36.52 10.78 -33.57
C ALA A 855 36.39 12.19 -34.18
N SER A 856 36.11 13.19 -33.35
CA SER A 856 36.03 14.60 -33.74
C SER A 856 37.38 15.23 -34.05
N SER A 857 38.48 14.68 -33.51
CA SER A 857 39.85 15.19 -33.72
C SER A 857 40.53 14.70 -35.01
N VAL A 858 39.99 13.68 -35.67
CA VAL A 858 40.57 13.10 -36.90
C VAL A 858 40.20 13.94 -38.12
N THR A 859 41.21 14.57 -38.73
CA THR A 859 41.04 15.54 -39.83
C THR A 859 40.36 15.00 -41.10
N GLY A 860 40.40 13.68 -41.33
CA GLY A 860 39.75 13.03 -42.49
C GLY A 860 38.23 12.88 -42.36
N ILE A 861 37.71 12.79 -41.13
CA ILE A 861 36.30 12.52 -40.85
C ILE A 861 35.49 13.80 -41.05
N LYS A 862 34.51 13.76 -41.96
CA LYS A 862 33.62 14.90 -42.27
C LYS A 862 32.22 14.74 -41.72
N TYR A 863 31.82 13.50 -41.44
CA TYR A 863 30.48 13.15 -40.96
C TYR A 863 30.64 12.22 -39.78
N ILE A 864 30.04 12.57 -38.65
CA ILE A 864 30.01 11.73 -37.45
C ILE A 864 28.55 11.47 -37.13
N VAL A 865 28.19 10.19 -37.06
CA VAL A 865 26.87 9.73 -36.68
C VAL A 865 26.99 9.07 -35.31
N PHE A 866 26.26 9.61 -34.35
CA PHE A 866 26.07 8.98 -33.04
C PHE A 866 24.76 8.21 -33.09
N VAL A 867 24.81 6.93 -32.74
CA VAL A 867 23.60 6.13 -32.56
C VAL A 867 23.19 6.25 -31.10
N CYS A 868 22.20 7.09 -30.86
CA CYS A 868 21.61 7.38 -29.56
C CYS A 868 20.09 7.20 -29.62
N ASP A 869 19.45 7.07 -28.47
CA ASP A 869 18.03 7.34 -28.31
C ASP A 869 17.75 8.82 -28.61
N ASN A 870 16.51 9.14 -28.97
CA ASN A 870 16.11 10.48 -29.41
C ASN A 870 16.04 11.50 -28.27
#